data_AF-A0A957W4L0-F1
#
_entry.id   AF-A0A957W4L0-F1
#
_cell.length_a   1.000
_cell.length_b   1.000
_cell.length_c   1.000
_cell.angle_alpha   90.00
_cell.angle_beta   90.00
_cell.angle_gamma   90.00
#
_symmetry.space_group_name_H-M   'P 1'
#
loop_
_entity.id
_entity.type
_entity.pdbx_description
1 polymer ?
#
loop_
_entity_poly.entity_id
_entity_poly.type
_entity_poly.pdbx_seq_one_letter_code
_entity_poly.pdbx_strand_id
1 'polypeptide(L)'
;MDRGKIKVLVIDDDQIWQNRLQRMLVRWGYQVAVARSTKQAEAVLRQAGSFDLITVDMNLPQADGKGWGLVETFTKASHKPGLIIVGEVDFSPLEIRNLLHNYGHAVDFVSKSAFDPIRLKHIIDELLTQSVETAVGDKVDAIGTDHRTSLTGQVETALRFKTTPAQSNLFPNIRRVPGLTLTPAEEALLRRAFAGSREIFVEREFRSGYSGAVVLLVSPGPGQAQMVVKLATPADLHREFTAYQKFVKRASPQNTARLQGQPLLTDDEQLALLSYTFAGGDPRWPTHSLQAYYESKGGAAVAAVLDRIFRVYGRQWWAINRPQKFVISEHYDRLLPVHLKLKPTVIVEPHPRTLVAGQINASALHDFDLQPGQLIRLQGFHVAEIRPDRQQVKLTANPPPGEASAPLRLGLETDEVTTYRPGDHLETLDAVIIATRQSLLAEAADSACPAFDPETPHLNLNGRTYANPLLNLSDLLDRVVETRASTIHGDLNLQNILVDAETGFAWLIDFAETRRGPTLFDLQRLESLVITKLLPSAIIQAGLEPVAVADLLASLHADAPSPIAPHSALQESYTVLAALRRLARQYLMDDRDWEEYYLGLVITLLGNLKYTDLGVVGRQLALVGAATVRALMRKAIVVAPAALASHHAPLPSQYMALLNTLSTKSLVNPLPRVSLRYTLNLIGCVIIYILFCMLILGILSVLTVILMTEAAIVASALDESSSSQN
;
A
#
# COMPACT_ATOMS: atom_id res chain seq x y z
N MET A 1 8.32 23.53 29.74
CA MET A 1 7.21 24.39 30.20
C MET A 1 6.44 23.65 31.29
N ASP A 2 6.08 24.33 32.37
CA ASP A 2 5.21 23.77 33.42
C ASP A 2 3.77 23.72 32.88
N ARG A 3 3.37 22.56 32.32
CA ARG A 3 2.09 22.39 31.62
C ARG A 3 0.86 22.61 32.53
N GLY A 4 1.04 22.56 33.85
CA GLY A 4 0.00 22.82 34.85
C GLY A 4 -0.58 24.24 34.85
N LYS A 5 0.00 25.17 34.08
CA LYS A 5 -0.49 26.55 33.90
C LYS A 5 -1.34 26.77 32.64
N ILE A 6 -1.39 25.82 31.71
CA ILE A 6 -2.06 25.97 30.41
C ILE A 6 -3.53 25.57 30.54
N LYS A 7 -4.44 26.50 30.22
CA LYS A 7 -5.90 26.33 30.32
C LYS A 7 -6.51 26.01 28.96
N VAL A 8 -7.23 24.89 28.91
CA VAL A 8 -7.91 24.38 27.71
C VAL A 8 -9.43 24.38 27.92
N LEU A 9 -10.19 24.92 26.98
CA LEU A 9 -11.66 24.81 26.95
C LEU A 9 -12.10 23.77 25.90
N VAL A 10 -12.91 22.80 26.30
CA VAL A 10 -13.49 21.78 25.39
C VAL A 10 -14.97 22.01 25.19
N ILE A 11 -15.39 22.20 23.93
CA ILE A 11 -16.77 22.53 23.55
C ILE A 11 -17.32 21.42 22.65
N ASP A 12 -18.20 20.59 23.21
CA ASP A 12 -18.76 19.41 22.53
C ASP A 12 -20.07 18.97 23.20
N ASP A 13 -21.10 18.67 22.42
CA ASP A 13 -22.40 18.20 22.92
C ASP A 13 -22.43 16.68 23.20
N ASP A 14 -21.51 15.90 22.61
CA ASP A 14 -21.33 14.49 22.91
C ASP A 14 -20.57 14.31 24.22
N GLN A 15 -21.30 13.89 25.26
CA GLN A 15 -20.74 13.71 26.59
C GLN A 15 -19.63 12.64 26.66
N ILE A 16 -19.76 11.56 25.88
CA ILE A 16 -18.79 10.47 25.88
C ILE A 16 -17.47 10.98 25.31
N TRP A 17 -17.57 11.71 24.20
CA TRP A 17 -16.42 12.27 23.52
C TRP A 17 -15.75 13.40 24.33
N GLN A 18 -16.55 14.33 24.88
CA GLN A 18 -16.08 15.39 25.79
C GLN A 18 -15.31 14.81 27.00
N ASN A 19 -15.87 13.79 27.66
CA ASN A 19 -15.23 13.13 28.81
C ASN A 19 -13.94 12.40 28.43
N ARG A 20 -13.87 11.84 27.21
CA ARG A 20 -12.66 11.19 26.68
C ARG A 20 -11.55 12.23 26.46
N LEU A 21 -11.87 13.33 25.77
CA LEU A 21 -10.90 14.39 25.48
C LEU A 21 -10.44 15.08 26.76
N GLN A 22 -11.35 15.40 27.68
CA GLN A 22 -11.02 16.02 28.97
C GLN A 22 -10.04 15.17 29.78
N ARG A 23 -10.31 13.87 29.97
CA ARG A 23 -9.42 12.96 30.71
C ARG A 23 -8.03 12.89 30.09
N MET A 24 -7.96 12.89 28.77
CA MET A 24 -6.69 12.83 28.05
C MET A 24 -5.86 14.10 28.23
N LEU A 25 -6.49 15.28 28.08
CA LEU A 25 -5.83 16.57 28.26
C LEU A 25 -5.36 16.78 29.71
N VAL A 26 -6.19 16.40 30.70
CA VAL A 26 -5.78 16.41 32.13
C VAL A 26 -4.58 15.50 32.36
N ARG A 27 -4.57 14.30 31.78
CA ARG A 27 -3.42 13.36 31.88
C ARG A 27 -2.14 13.92 31.25
N TRP A 28 -2.27 14.79 30.25
CA TRP A 28 -1.14 15.51 29.64
C TRP A 28 -0.69 16.74 30.43
N GLY A 29 -1.37 17.05 31.55
CA GLY A 29 -1.00 18.10 32.50
C GLY A 29 -1.73 19.42 32.30
N TYR A 30 -2.75 19.49 31.44
CA TYR A 30 -3.52 20.71 31.16
C TYR A 30 -4.62 20.95 32.20
N GLN A 31 -4.95 22.22 32.47
CA GLN A 31 -6.17 22.59 33.20
C GLN A 31 -7.34 22.65 32.22
N VAL A 32 -8.38 21.82 32.41
CA VAL A 32 -9.43 21.67 31.40
C VAL A 32 -10.79 22.11 31.93
N ALA A 33 -11.41 23.07 31.24
CA ALA A 33 -12.82 23.42 31.39
C ALA A 33 -13.64 22.79 30.24
N VAL A 34 -14.93 22.54 30.47
CA VAL A 34 -15.82 21.93 29.49
C VAL A 34 -17.11 22.73 29.31
N ALA A 35 -17.66 22.73 28.09
CA ALA A 35 -18.95 23.30 27.76
C ALA A 35 -19.67 22.41 26.73
N ARG A 36 -20.99 22.26 26.88
CA ARG A 36 -21.84 21.40 26.04
C ARG A 36 -22.66 22.16 25.01
N SER A 37 -22.64 23.49 25.08
CA SER A 37 -23.33 24.37 24.15
C SER A 37 -22.57 25.67 24.00
N THR A 38 -22.89 26.44 22.96
CA THR A 38 -22.32 27.77 22.73
C THR A 38 -22.60 28.73 23.89
N LYS A 39 -23.83 28.73 24.43
CA LYS A 39 -24.23 29.57 25.57
C LYS A 39 -23.43 29.23 26.82
N GLN A 40 -23.19 27.93 27.06
CA GLN A 40 -22.35 27.50 28.17
C GLN A 40 -20.89 27.90 27.93
N ALA A 41 -20.38 27.78 26.70
CA ALA A 41 -19.03 28.21 26.36
C ALA A 41 -18.84 29.71 26.61
N GLU A 42 -19.78 30.55 26.16
CA GLU A 42 -19.74 31.99 26.43
C GLU A 42 -19.84 32.35 27.92
N ALA A 43 -20.64 31.61 28.69
CA ALA A 43 -20.73 31.80 30.14
C ALA A 43 -19.41 31.45 30.83
N VAL A 44 -18.79 30.32 30.44
CA VAL A 44 -17.48 29.88 30.94
C VAL A 44 -16.40 30.89 30.59
N LEU A 45 -16.41 31.44 29.38
CA LEU A 45 -15.46 32.48 28.96
C LEU A 45 -15.62 33.79 29.73
N ARG A 46 -16.86 34.18 30.04
CA ARG A 46 -17.14 35.36 30.88
C ARG A 46 -16.70 35.18 32.34
N GLN A 47 -16.74 33.95 32.87
CA GLN A 47 -16.47 33.67 34.28
C GLN A 47 -15.04 33.22 34.59
N ALA A 48 -14.40 32.44 33.72
CA ALA A 48 -13.16 31.70 34.02
C ALA A 48 -11.85 32.41 33.58
N GLY A 49 -11.94 33.54 32.88
CA GLY A 49 -10.80 34.30 32.33
C GLY A 49 -10.30 33.76 30.98
N SER A 50 -9.08 34.12 30.59
CA SER A 50 -8.47 33.72 29.31
C SER A 50 -8.08 32.23 29.27
N PHE A 51 -8.26 31.62 28.10
CA PHE A 51 -7.77 30.27 27.78
C PHE A 51 -6.60 30.37 26.81
N ASP A 52 -5.72 29.37 26.84
CA ASP A 52 -4.58 29.26 25.92
C ASP A 52 -4.94 28.41 24.69
N LEU A 53 -5.89 27.48 24.85
CA LEU A 53 -6.37 26.59 23.80
C LEU A 53 -7.89 26.38 23.92
N ILE A 54 -8.59 26.36 22.79
CA ILE A 54 -10.01 26.01 22.74
C ILE A 54 -10.21 24.90 21.70
N THR A 55 -11.00 23.88 22.04
CA THR A 55 -11.47 22.85 21.09
C THR A 55 -12.96 23.02 20.86
N VAL A 56 -13.41 23.09 19.61
CA VAL A 56 -14.82 23.36 19.24
C VAL A 56 -15.34 22.33 18.25
N ASP A 57 -16.45 21.66 18.58
CA ASP A 57 -17.20 20.90 17.59
C ASP A 57 -17.98 21.78 16.61
N MET A 58 -17.94 21.40 15.33
CA MET A 58 -18.69 22.05 14.25
C MET A 58 -20.16 21.64 14.21
N ASN A 59 -20.48 20.44 14.71
CA ASN A 59 -21.82 19.85 14.63
C ASN A 59 -22.68 20.08 15.88
N LEU A 60 -22.45 21.18 16.59
CA LEU A 60 -23.29 21.58 17.73
C LEU A 60 -24.76 21.80 17.30
N PRO A 61 -25.75 21.45 18.13
CA PRO A 61 -27.18 21.56 17.80
C PRO A 61 -27.61 22.98 17.37
N GLN A 62 -28.44 23.08 16.32
CA GLN A 62 -28.83 24.36 15.71
C GLN A 62 -29.49 25.39 16.66
N ALA A 63 -30.10 24.94 17.76
CA ALA A 63 -30.75 25.81 18.75
C ALA A 63 -29.77 26.76 19.48
N ASP A 64 -28.46 26.51 19.36
CA ASP A 64 -27.40 27.23 20.05
C ASP A 64 -26.48 28.05 19.10
N GLY A 65 -26.79 28.12 17.81
CA GLY A 65 -25.92 28.80 16.83
C GLY A 65 -24.77 27.90 16.38
N LYS A 66 -24.50 27.88 15.07
CA LYS A 66 -23.50 27.00 14.45
C LYS A 66 -22.12 27.21 15.09
N GLY A 67 -21.33 26.15 15.29
CA GLY A 67 -19.98 26.20 15.91
C GLY A 67 -19.04 27.25 15.29
N TRP A 68 -19.28 27.64 14.04
CA TRP A 68 -18.64 28.77 13.35
C TRP A 68 -18.75 30.13 14.06
N GLY A 69 -19.86 30.42 14.74
CA GLY A 69 -20.01 31.68 15.48
C GLY A 69 -19.01 31.81 16.63
N LEU A 70 -18.66 30.68 17.26
CA LEU A 70 -17.60 30.64 18.28
C LEU A 70 -16.22 30.83 17.67
N VAL A 71 -15.94 30.19 16.53
CA VAL A 71 -14.67 30.34 15.78
C VAL A 71 -14.41 31.81 15.44
N GLU A 72 -15.40 32.53 14.91
CA GLU A 72 -15.29 33.97 14.65
C GLU A 72 -15.07 34.80 15.92
N THR A 73 -15.76 34.45 17.00
CA THR A 73 -15.63 35.16 18.28
C THR A 73 -14.22 35.01 18.86
N PHE A 74 -13.63 33.81 18.76
CA PHE A 74 -12.29 33.52 19.31
C PHE A 74 -11.15 34.10 18.48
N THR A 75 -11.34 34.18 17.17
CA THR A 75 -10.32 34.71 16.23
C THR A 75 -10.26 36.24 16.24
N LYS A 76 -11.31 36.92 16.75
CA LYS A 76 -11.40 38.37 16.94
C LYS A 76 -10.92 38.87 18.33
N ALA A 77 -10.61 37.98 19.27
CA ALA A 77 -10.16 38.35 20.62
C ALA A 77 -8.72 38.91 20.65
N SER A 78 -8.45 39.85 21.57
CA SER A 78 -7.15 40.56 21.67
C SER A 78 -5.96 39.65 22.06
N HIS A 79 -6.22 38.56 22.78
CA HIS A 79 -5.28 37.45 22.96
C HIS A 79 -5.91 36.21 22.32
N LYS A 80 -5.37 35.77 21.19
CA LYS A 80 -5.95 34.67 20.43
C LYS A 80 -5.50 33.33 21.03
N PRO A 81 -6.40 32.51 21.60
CA PRO A 81 -6.04 31.15 21.97
C PRO A 81 -5.75 30.32 20.72
N GLY A 82 -4.95 29.26 20.86
CA GLY A 82 -4.93 28.21 19.85
C GLY A 82 -6.33 27.62 19.71
N LEU A 83 -6.83 27.47 18.49
CA LEU A 83 -8.17 26.95 18.21
C LEU A 83 -8.06 25.64 17.45
N ILE A 84 -8.64 24.58 17.99
CA ILE A 84 -8.73 23.28 17.32
C ILE A 84 -10.20 23.01 17.04
N ILE A 85 -10.54 22.95 15.77
CA ILE A 85 -11.86 22.52 15.34
C ILE A 85 -11.90 21.00 15.41
N VAL A 86 -12.91 20.44 16.08
CA VAL A 86 -13.04 18.99 16.23
C VAL A 86 -14.41 18.50 15.82
N GLY A 87 -14.54 17.97 14.61
CA GLY A 87 -15.84 17.50 14.12
C GLY A 87 -15.73 16.56 12.92
N GLU A 88 -16.88 16.18 12.38
CA GLU A 88 -16.96 15.57 11.05
C GLU A 88 -17.37 16.65 10.05
N VAL A 89 -16.59 16.81 8.99
CA VAL A 89 -16.91 17.73 7.90
C VAL A 89 -16.72 17.02 6.56
N ASP A 90 -17.62 17.27 5.62
CA ASP A 90 -17.58 16.75 4.24
C ASP A 90 -16.55 17.49 3.36
N PHE A 91 -15.45 17.97 3.96
CA PHE A 91 -14.41 18.74 3.30
C PHE A 91 -13.07 18.00 3.35
N SER A 92 -12.28 18.10 2.29
CA SER A 92 -10.90 17.64 2.28
C SER A 92 -10.03 18.45 3.26
N PRO A 93 -8.93 17.90 3.80
CA PRO A 93 -8.03 18.64 4.68
C PRO A 93 -7.47 19.94 4.07
N LEU A 94 -7.41 20.05 2.73
CA LEU A 94 -7.01 21.26 2.02
C LEU A 94 -8.13 22.31 2.00
N GLU A 95 -9.38 21.91 1.77
CA GLU A 95 -10.54 22.80 1.88
C GLU A 95 -10.70 23.31 3.31
N ILE A 96 -10.45 22.45 4.30
CA ILE A 96 -10.42 22.85 5.71
C ILE A 96 -9.29 23.86 5.93
N ARG A 97 -8.04 23.56 5.53
CA ARG A 97 -6.93 24.52 5.70
C ARG A 97 -7.17 25.85 4.97
N ASN A 98 -7.72 25.84 3.76
CA ASN A 98 -8.05 27.06 3.01
C ASN A 98 -9.17 27.86 3.70
N LEU A 99 -10.16 27.18 4.26
CA LEU A 99 -11.22 27.80 5.05
C LEU A 99 -10.65 28.41 6.34
N LEU A 100 -9.73 27.72 7.01
CA LEU A 100 -9.09 28.14 8.25
C LEU A 100 -8.06 29.25 8.06
N HIS A 101 -7.42 29.36 6.90
CA HIS A 101 -6.47 30.43 6.57
C HIS A 101 -7.09 31.83 6.73
N ASN A 102 -8.40 31.97 6.48
CA ASN A 102 -9.13 33.24 6.66
C ASN A 102 -9.34 33.63 8.14
N TYR A 103 -9.11 32.70 9.08
CA TYR A 103 -9.32 32.88 10.51
C TYR A 103 -8.02 33.04 11.31
N GLY A 104 -6.85 32.92 10.66
CA GLY A 104 -5.52 33.20 11.21
C GLY A 104 -4.67 31.96 11.51
N HIS A 105 -3.39 32.18 11.83
CA HIS A 105 -2.36 31.13 11.95
C HIS A 105 -2.50 30.20 13.16
N ALA A 106 -3.36 30.52 14.14
CA ALA A 106 -3.51 29.75 15.37
C ALA A 106 -4.70 28.77 15.34
N VAL A 107 -5.15 28.32 14.15
CA VAL A 107 -6.33 27.47 13.98
C VAL A 107 -5.99 26.17 13.24
N ASP A 108 -6.39 25.01 13.78
CA ASP A 108 -6.23 23.69 13.14
C ASP A 108 -7.49 22.81 13.28
N PHE A 109 -7.51 21.62 12.65
CA PHE A 109 -8.66 20.71 12.60
C PHE A 109 -8.30 19.25 12.92
N VAL A 110 -9.16 18.60 13.71
CA VAL A 110 -9.09 17.18 14.05
C VAL A 110 -10.43 16.50 13.76
N SER A 111 -10.39 15.37 13.06
CA SER A 111 -11.60 14.56 12.81
C SER A 111 -11.93 13.67 14.01
N LYS A 112 -13.21 13.60 14.40
CA LYS A 112 -13.69 12.70 15.47
C LYS A 112 -13.59 11.22 15.07
N SER A 113 -13.91 10.87 13.83
CA SER A 113 -13.85 9.49 13.31
C SER A 113 -12.42 9.01 13.02
N ALA A 114 -11.47 9.93 12.78
CA ALA A 114 -10.06 9.63 12.60
C ALA A 114 -9.18 10.13 13.77
N PHE A 115 -9.73 10.16 14.99
CA PHE A 115 -9.07 10.75 16.16
C PHE A 115 -7.83 9.95 16.60
N ASP A 116 -6.66 10.59 16.49
CA ASP A 116 -5.38 10.09 17.01
C ASP A 116 -4.86 10.99 18.15
N PRO A 117 -4.72 10.47 19.38
CA PRO A 117 -4.12 11.16 20.51
C PRO A 117 -2.72 11.71 20.25
N ILE A 118 -1.87 11.01 19.49
CA ILE A 118 -0.49 11.46 19.25
C ILE A 118 -0.50 12.68 18.33
N ARG A 119 -1.27 12.61 17.23
CA ARG A 119 -1.48 13.73 16.33
C ARG A 119 -2.08 14.95 17.04
N LEU A 120 -3.12 14.77 17.87
CA LEU A 120 -3.70 15.88 18.63
C LEU A 120 -2.67 16.52 19.56
N LYS A 121 -1.82 15.70 20.20
CA LYS A 121 -0.76 16.22 21.07
C LYS A 121 0.24 17.09 20.30
N HIS A 122 0.60 16.68 19.09
CA HIS A 122 1.50 17.45 18.23
C HIS A 122 0.91 18.80 17.83
N ILE A 123 -0.34 18.81 17.36
CA ILE A 123 -1.08 20.04 17.01
C ILE A 123 -1.13 21.01 18.19
N ILE A 124 -1.43 20.50 19.39
CA ILE A 124 -1.47 21.32 20.61
C ILE A 124 -0.09 21.91 20.92
N ASP A 125 0.97 21.11 20.83
CA ASP A 125 2.33 21.57 21.11
C ASP A 125 2.78 22.63 20.07
N GLU A 126 2.41 22.49 18.79
CA GLU A 126 2.68 23.49 17.73
C GLU A 126 1.95 24.81 17.97
N LEU A 127 0.63 24.76 18.21
CA LEU A 127 -0.19 25.96 18.44
C LEU A 127 0.27 26.74 19.69
N LEU A 128 0.64 26.04 20.75
CA LEU A 128 1.13 26.66 21.98
C LEU A 128 2.55 27.24 21.82
N THR A 129 3.38 26.69 20.93
CA THR A 129 4.73 27.22 20.67
C THR A 129 4.67 28.50 19.83
N GLN A 130 3.80 28.54 18.82
CA GLN A 130 3.60 29.71 17.96
C GLN A 130 2.98 30.90 18.71
N SER A 131 2.15 30.64 19.72
CA SER A 131 1.52 31.67 20.57
C SER A 131 2.53 32.36 21.52
N VAL A 132 3.67 31.73 21.82
CA VAL A 132 4.72 32.28 22.68
C VAL A 132 5.66 33.20 21.91
N GLU A 133 5.95 32.92 20.63
CA GLU A 133 6.81 33.76 19.78
C GLU A 133 6.16 35.11 19.45
N THR A 134 4.82 35.14 19.28
CA THR A 134 4.07 36.39 19.07
C THR A 134 4.08 37.29 20.31
N ALA A 135 3.98 36.71 21.52
CA ALA A 135 4.01 37.45 22.78
C ALA A 135 5.40 37.99 23.18
N VAL A 136 6.47 37.44 22.60
CA VAL A 136 7.86 37.93 22.80
C VAL A 136 8.19 39.05 21.81
N GLY A 137 7.69 39.00 20.57
CA GLY A 137 7.82 40.08 19.59
C GLY A 137 7.20 41.39 20.06
N ASP A 138 5.99 41.33 20.63
CA ASP A 138 5.26 42.53 21.08
C ASP A 138 5.84 43.18 22.35
N LYS A 139 6.74 42.49 23.09
CA LYS A 139 7.40 43.03 24.28
C LYS A 139 8.74 43.71 24.01
N VAL A 140 9.33 43.51 22.83
CA VAL A 140 10.61 44.15 22.46
C VAL A 140 10.40 45.57 21.91
N ASP A 141 9.21 45.87 21.37
CA ASP A 141 8.89 47.19 20.81
C ASP A 141 8.40 48.24 21.83
N ALA A 142 8.35 47.91 23.14
CA ALA A 142 7.79 48.78 24.18
C ALA A 142 8.82 49.41 25.14
N ILE A 143 10.14 49.27 24.89
CA ILE A 143 11.17 49.91 25.73
C ILE A 143 12.11 50.77 24.89
N GLY A 144 11.91 52.09 24.97
CA GLY A 144 13.02 53.03 25.12
C GLY A 144 13.72 53.48 23.84
N THR A 145 13.32 54.68 23.43
CA THR A 145 13.99 55.63 22.53
C THR A 145 15.48 55.88 22.79
N ASP A 146 16.12 56.39 21.72
CA ASP A 146 17.18 57.41 21.69
C ASP A 146 18.64 56.94 21.48
N HIS A 147 19.11 57.00 20.23
CA HIS A 147 20.24 57.86 19.83
C HIS A 147 20.63 57.67 18.34
N ARG A 148 20.70 58.81 17.63
CA ARG A 148 21.58 59.05 16.45
C ARG A 148 23.02 58.63 16.84
N THR A 149 23.89 58.11 15.97
CA THR A 149 24.51 58.83 14.83
C THR A 149 25.43 57.86 14.04
N SER A 150 25.43 58.00 12.70
CA SER A 150 26.48 57.72 11.68
C SER A 150 27.45 56.53 11.84
N LEU A 151 27.54 55.69 10.81
CA LEU A 151 28.61 55.83 9.81
C LEU A 151 28.30 55.03 8.53
N THR A 152 28.25 55.81 7.46
CA THR A 152 28.15 55.51 6.04
C THR A 152 29.21 54.54 5.52
N GLY A 153 28.81 53.68 4.58
CA GLY A 153 29.75 53.13 3.60
C GLY A 153 29.29 51.81 2.96
N GLN A 154 28.78 51.91 1.73
CA GLN A 154 28.63 50.82 0.74
C GLN A 154 27.44 49.88 0.98
N VAL A 155 26.33 50.08 0.27
CA VAL A 155 26.10 49.62 -1.12
C VAL A 155 24.91 50.41 -1.67
N GLU A 156 25.20 51.39 -2.52
CA GLU A 156 24.25 51.87 -3.52
C GLU A 156 23.99 50.74 -4.51
N THR A 157 22.72 50.51 -4.83
CA THR A 157 22.14 50.48 -6.19
C THR A 157 20.97 49.49 -6.25
N ALA A 158 19.77 50.06 -6.48
CA ALA A 158 18.56 49.46 -7.06
C ALA A 158 17.27 49.61 -6.23
N LEU A 159 16.96 50.84 -5.80
CA LEU A 159 15.58 51.28 -5.51
C LEU A 159 15.15 52.26 -6.60
N ARG A 160 14.55 51.73 -7.68
CA ARG A 160 13.58 52.45 -8.56
C ARG A 160 13.12 51.54 -9.71
N PHE A 161 12.00 50.85 -9.51
CA PHE A 161 10.99 50.60 -10.55
C PHE A 161 9.63 50.64 -9.82
N LYS A 162 8.92 51.77 -9.93
CA LYS A 162 7.81 52.00 -10.88
C LYS A 162 6.68 50.98 -10.74
N THR A 163 5.60 51.45 -10.14
CA THR A 163 4.24 50.94 -10.21
C THR A 163 3.69 50.98 -11.65
N THR A 164 3.54 49.81 -12.30
CA THR A 164 2.47 49.47 -13.28
C THR A 164 2.52 47.95 -13.58
N PRO A 165 1.48 47.34 -14.20
CA PRO A 165 0.30 46.70 -13.62
C PRO A 165 0.42 45.17 -13.46
N ALA A 166 -0.60 44.54 -12.86
CA ALA A 166 -0.77 43.09 -12.79
C ALA A 166 -0.72 42.41 -14.18
N GLN A 167 0.22 41.47 -14.36
CA GLN A 167 0.16 40.22 -15.15
C GLN A 167 1.60 39.68 -15.39
N SER A 168 2.00 38.58 -14.73
CA SER A 168 3.09 37.64 -15.12
C SER A 168 3.52 36.85 -13.87
N ASN A 169 3.28 35.55 -13.70
CA ASN A 169 3.13 34.47 -14.66
C ASN A 169 1.82 33.70 -14.43
N LEU A 170 1.13 33.36 -15.51
CA LEU A 170 0.03 32.37 -15.53
C LEU A 170 0.52 30.92 -15.33
N PHE A 171 1.83 30.71 -15.29
CA PHE A 171 2.45 29.39 -15.26
C PHE A 171 3.65 29.36 -14.30
N PRO A 172 3.84 28.29 -13.53
CA PRO A 172 4.89 28.20 -12.52
C PRO A 172 6.28 28.14 -13.16
N ASN A 173 7.29 28.68 -12.46
CA ASN A 173 8.68 28.30 -12.71
C ASN A 173 8.90 26.83 -12.32
N ILE A 174 9.57 26.03 -13.15
CA ILE A 174 9.87 24.63 -12.82
C ILE A 174 11.32 24.51 -12.38
N ARG A 175 11.53 24.21 -11.11
CA ARG A 175 12.82 23.75 -10.59
C ARG A 175 12.83 22.22 -10.54
N ARG A 176 14.01 21.63 -10.67
CA ARG A 176 14.18 20.18 -10.70
C ARG A 176 15.48 19.78 -10.00
N VAL A 177 15.54 18.57 -9.46
CA VAL A 177 16.81 18.02 -8.94
C VAL A 177 17.84 17.88 -10.07
N PRO A 178 19.15 18.06 -9.77
CA PRO A 178 20.20 17.92 -10.78
C PRO A 178 20.16 16.55 -11.48
N GLY A 179 20.30 16.53 -12.81
CA GLY A 179 20.31 15.30 -13.62
C GLY A 179 18.94 14.82 -14.12
N LEU A 180 17.84 15.41 -13.66
CA LEU A 180 16.50 15.09 -14.14
C LEU A 180 16.18 15.88 -15.41
N THR A 181 15.93 15.18 -16.52
CA THR A 181 15.59 15.78 -17.82
C THR A 181 14.09 15.66 -18.09
N LEU A 182 13.46 16.73 -18.55
CA LEU A 182 12.06 16.75 -19.01
C LEU A 182 12.03 17.23 -20.45
N THR A 183 11.16 16.64 -21.28
CA THR A 183 10.92 17.11 -22.64
C THR A 183 10.13 18.42 -22.63
N PRO A 184 10.17 19.22 -23.72
CA PRO A 184 9.36 20.45 -23.82
C PRO A 184 7.86 20.20 -23.64
N ALA A 185 7.35 19.06 -24.12
CA ALA A 185 5.94 18.67 -23.98
C ALA A 185 5.57 18.35 -22.52
N GLU A 186 6.43 17.62 -21.80
CA GLU A 186 6.24 17.33 -20.37
C GLU A 186 6.26 18.61 -19.53
N GLU A 187 7.21 19.51 -19.82
CA GLU A 187 7.32 20.80 -19.13
C GLU A 187 6.10 21.70 -19.39
N ALA A 188 5.57 21.72 -20.61
CA ALA A 188 4.35 22.44 -20.95
C ALA A 188 3.13 21.90 -20.19
N LEU A 189 2.98 20.57 -20.10
CA LEU A 189 1.90 19.94 -19.33
C LEU A 189 2.01 20.25 -17.84
N LEU A 190 3.21 20.18 -17.25
CA LEU A 190 3.43 20.54 -15.85
C LEU A 190 3.07 22.01 -15.58
N ARG A 191 3.49 22.93 -16.46
CA ARG A 191 3.13 24.35 -16.35
C ARG A 191 1.62 24.53 -16.33
N ARG A 192 0.90 23.88 -17.24
CA ARG A 192 -0.57 23.93 -17.32
C ARG A 192 -1.24 23.32 -16.08
N ALA A 193 -0.77 22.14 -15.64
CA ALA A 193 -1.34 21.44 -14.49
C ALA A 193 -1.20 22.24 -13.18
N PHE A 194 -0.17 23.07 -13.07
CA PHE A 194 0.13 23.87 -11.89
C PHE A 194 0.04 25.38 -12.14
N ALA A 195 -0.78 25.83 -13.09
CA ALA A 195 -0.93 27.25 -13.49
C ALA A 195 -1.21 28.23 -12.33
N GLY A 196 -1.76 27.75 -11.21
CA GLY A 196 -1.98 28.54 -9.99
C GLY A 196 -0.77 28.68 -9.06
N SER A 197 0.35 28.02 -9.35
CA SER A 197 1.56 28.04 -8.53
C SER A 197 2.59 29.02 -9.09
N ARG A 198 3.33 29.71 -8.22
CA ARG A 198 4.44 30.59 -8.65
C ARG A 198 5.66 29.79 -9.09
N GLU A 199 5.95 28.71 -8.38
CA GLU A 199 7.07 27.80 -8.63
C GLU A 199 6.65 26.38 -8.23
N ILE A 200 7.13 25.39 -8.95
CA ILE A 200 7.06 23.98 -8.56
C ILE A 200 8.45 23.37 -8.53
N PHE A 201 8.67 22.38 -7.67
CA PHE A 201 9.90 21.63 -7.58
C PHE A 201 9.66 20.15 -7.92
N VAL A 202 10.32 19.67 -8.97
CA VAL A 202 10.35 18.25 -9.35
C VAL A 202 11.46 17.57 -8.55
N GLU A 203 11.04 16.87 -7.50
CA GLU A 203 11.92 16.29 -6.50
C GLU A 203 12.53 14.97 -6.96
N ARG A 204 11.77 14.17 -7.71
CA ARG A 204 12.15 12.81 -8.05
C ARG A 204 11.41 12.34 -9.30
N GLU A 205 12.09 11.50 -10.07
CA GLU A 205 11.50 10.69 -11.13
C GLU A 205 11.44 9.24 -10.65
N PHE A 206 10.25 8.64 -10.62
CA PHE A 206 10.05 7.22 -10.43
C PHE A 206 9.98 6.58 -11.83
N ARG A 207 11.11 6.03 -12.30
CA ARG A 207 11.09 5.24 -13.53
C ARG A 207 10.51 3.86 -13.24
N SER A 208 9.22 3.68 -13.51
CA SER A 208 8.69 2.33 -13.71
C SER A 208 9.21 1.87 -15.08
N GLY A 209 10.22 1.00 -15.11
CA GLY A 209 10.99 0.65 -16.31
C GLY A 209 10.21 -0.03 -17.46
N TYR A 210 8.88 0.01 -17.45
CA TYR A 210 8.03 -0.82 -18.31
C TYR A 210 6.91 -0.10 -19.01
N SER A 211 6.33 1.01 -18.54
CA SER A 211 5.14 1.60 -19.17
C SER A 211 5.44 2.75 -20.14
N GLY A 212 6.71 3.14 -20.29
CA GLY A 212 7.08 4.39 -20.98
C GLY A 212 6.55 5.64 -20.26
N ALA A 213 5.80 5.47 -19.16
CA ALA A 213 5.25 6.55 -18.38
C ALA A 213 6.33 7.16 -17.49
N VAL A 214 6.37 8.49 -17.47
CA VAL A 214 7.20 9.27 -16.55
C VAL A 214 6.37 9.56 -15.31
N VAL A 215 6.81 9.08 -14.16
CA VAL A 215 6.15 9.36 -12.87
C VAL A 215 7.05 10.29 -12.07
N LEU A 216 6.52 11.42 -11.63
CA LEU A 216 7.26 12.48 -10.95
C LEU A 216 6.69 12.74 -9.57
N LEU A 217 7.55 13.03 -8.59
CA LEU A 217 7.16 13.67 -7.34
C LEU A 217 7.34 15.18 -7.49
N VAL A 218 6.26 15.95 -7.33
CA VAL A 218 6.21 17.39 -7.56
C VAL A 218 5.70 18.10 -6.31
N SER A 219 6.44 19.11 -5.86
CA SER A 219 6.06 19.99 -4.75
C SER A 219 5.70 21.39 -5.27
N PRO A 220 4.46 21.87 -5.04
CA PRO A 220 4.03 23.17 -5.54
C PRO A 220 4.46 24.37 -4.67
N GLY A 221 5.32 24.14 -3.67
CA GLY A 221 5.98 25.16 -2.87
C GLY A 221 6.12 24.77 -1.39
N PRO A 222 6.86 25.55 -0.59
CA PRO A 222 7.01 25.30 0.85
C PRO A 222 5.64 25.25 1.55
N GLY A 223 5.40 24.20 2.35
CA GLY A 223 4.16 24.02 3.11
C GLY A 223 2.96 23.48 2.32
N GLN A 224 3.10 23.23 1.02
CA GLN A 224 2.08 22.57 0.21
C GLN A 224 2.33 21.05 0.11
N ALA A 225 1.25 20.27 -0.04
CA ALA A 225 1.35 18.82 -0.11
C ALA A 225 2.04 18.39 -1.42
N GLN A 226 2.94 17.41 -1.30
CA GLN A 226 3.54 16.74 -2.46
C GLN A 226 2.47 16.06 -3.32
N MET A 227 2.72 16.05 -4.63
CA MET A 227 1.88 15.41 -5.62
C MET A 227 2.68 14.43 -6.44
N VAL A 228 2.09 13.28 -6.77
CA VAL A 228 2.62 12.45 -7.86
C VAL A 228 1.96 12.88 -9.15
N VAL A 229 2.76 12.99 -10.20
CA VAL A 229 2.33 13.34 -11.55
C VAL A 229 2.78 12.21 -12.47
N LYS A 230 1.84 11.62 -13.22
CA LYS A 230 2.11 10.58 -14.20
C LYS A 230 1.88 11.14 -15.59
N LEU A 231 2.90 11.07 -16.45
CA LEU A 231 2.83 11.42 -17.87
C LEU A 231 2.92 10.15 -18.71
N ALA A 232 1.96 9.94 -19.60
CA ALA A 232 1.92 8.78 -20.49
C ALA A 232 1.04 9.07 -21.70
N THR A 233 0.80 8.08 -22.56
CA THR A 233 -0.14 8.24 -23.67
C THR A 233 -1.55 8.54 -23.13
N PRO A 234 -2.39 9.31 -23.85
CA PRO A 234 -3.77 9.58 -23.42
C PRO A 234 -4.58 8.30 -23.19
N ALA A 235 -4.38 7.27 -24.02
CA ALA A 235 -5.06 5.99 -23.87
C ALA A 235 -4.73 5.32 -22.52
N ASP A 236 -3.46 5.33 -22.09
CA ASP A 236 -3.04 4.73 -20.83
C ASP A 236 -3.63 5.46 -19.63
N LEU A 237 -3.54 6.80 -19.61
CA LEU A 237 -4.07 7.61 -18.51
C LEU A 237 -5.60 7.62 -18.49
N HIS A 238 -6.26 7.47 -19.62
CA HIS A 238 -7.71 7.32 -19.68
C HIS A 238 -8.17 5.98 -19.08
N ARG A 239 -7.44 4.89 -19.35
CA ARG A 239 -7.70 3.59 -18.69
C ARG A 239 -7.55 3.70 -17.18
N GLU A 240 -6.47 4.32 -16.71
CA GLU A 240 -6.24 4.53 -15.29
C GLU A 240 -7.29 5.42 -14.63
N PHE A 241 -7.64 6.56 -15.23
CA PHE A 241 -8.69 7.44 -14.73
C PHE A 241 -10.03 6.70 -14.63
N THR A 242 -10.39 5.90 -15.63
CA THR A 242 -11.62 5.12 -15.66
C THR A 242 -11.63 4.05 -14.57
N ALA A 243 -10.54 3.30 -14.42
CA ALA A 243 -10.39 2.31 -13.35
C ALA A 243 -10.49 2.97 -11.97
N TYR A 244 -9.84 4.13 -11.78
CA TYR A 244 -9.92 4.92 -10.55
C TYR A 244 -11.35 5.36 -10.24
N GLN A 245 -12.06 5.97 -11.18
CA GLN A 245 -13.44 6.43 -10.94
C GLN A 245 -14.37 5.26 -10.58
N LYS A 246 -14.20 4.11 -11.25
CA LYS A 246 -15.07 2.95 -11.09
C LYS A 246 -14.80 2.18 -9.79
N PHE A 247 -13.54 1.93 -9.46
CA PHE A 247 -13.16 1.01 -8.40
C PHE A 247 -12.51 1.69 -7.19
N VAL A 248 -11.84 2.83 -7.37
CA VAL A 248 -11.05 3.46 -6.32
C VAL A 248 -11.83 4.57 -5.63
N LYS A 249 -12.37 5.55 -6.37
CA LYS A 249 -12.98 6.78 -5.82
C LYS A 249 -14.04 6.51 -4.75
N ARG A 250 -14.87 5.49 -4.94
CA ARG A 250 -15.97 5.12 -4.02
C ARG A 250 -15.54 4.15 -2.91
N ALA A 251 -14.49 3.37 -3.15
CA ALA A 251 -13.96 2.36 -2.24
C ALA A 251 -12.59 2.78 -1.67
N SER A 252 -12.31 4.08 -1.66
CA SER A 252 -11.04 4.64 -1.20
C SER A 252 -11.14 4.90 0.30
N PRO A 253 -10.31 4.25 1.12
CA PRO A 253 -9.98 4.78 2.43
C PRO A 253 -9.44 6.21 2.30
N GLN A 254 -9.40 6.99 3.38
CA GLN A 254 -8.79 8.33 3.38
C GLN A 254 -7.28 8.33 2.99
N ASN A 255 -6.67 7.15 2.82
CA ASN A 255 -5.23 6.89 2.72
C ASN A 255 -4.78 6.36 1.34
N THR A 256 -5.64 6.43 0.32
CA THR A 256 -5.26 6.17 -1.08
C THR A 256 -5.01 7.49 -1.79
N ALA A 257 -4.04 7.54 -2.70
CA ALA A 257 -3.73 8.73 -3.46
C ALA A 257 -4.97 9.23 -4.25
N ARG A 258 -5.31 10.51 -4.15
CA ARG A 258 -6.54 11.05 -4.75
C ARG A 258 -6.27 11.77 -6.07
N LEU A 259 -6.90 11.30 -7.15
CA LEU A 259 -6.84 11.97 -8.45
C LEU A 259 -7.42 13.39 -8.37
N GLN A 260 -6.70 14.36 -8.95
CA GLN A 260 -7.07 15.78 -8.95
C GLN A 260 -7.98 16.19 -10.11
N GLY A 261 -8.19 15.32 -11.10
CA GLY A 261 -9.02 15.63 -12.27
C GLY A 261 -8.91 14.59 -13.37
N GLN A 262 -9.49 14.91 -14.52
CA GLN A 262 -9.30 14.16 -15.77
C GLN A 262 -7.85 14.34 -16.28
N PRO A 263 -7.33 13.40 -17.10
CA PRO A 263 -6.05 13.58 -17.75
C PRO A 263 -5.99 14.89 -18.55
N LEU A 264 -4.90 15.63 -18.41
CA LEU A 264 -4.62 16.85 -19.17
C LEU A 264 -3.82 16.49 -20.42
N LEU A 265 -4.30 16.84 -21.62
CA LEU A 265 -3.66 16.47 -22.88
C LEU A 265 -2.80 17.60 -23.47
N THR A 266 -1.75 17.24 -24.20
CA THR A 266 -1.07 18.13 -25.15
C THR A 266 -2.00 18.48 -26.32
N ASP A 267 -1.68 19.57 -27.02
CA ASP A 267 -2.51 20.07 -28.12
C ASP A 267 -2.55 19.11 -29.33
N ASP A 268 -1.53 18.27 -29.49
CA ASP A 268 -1.44 17.21 -30.50
C ASP A 268 -2.03 15.87 -30.04
N GLU A 269 -2.56 15.82 -28.81
CA GLU A 269 -3.12 14.64 -28.16
C GLU A 269 -2.20 13.41 -28.18
N GLN A 270 -0.87 13.61 -28.19
CA GLN A 270 0.10 12.50 -28.13
C GLN A 270 0.55 12.18 -26.70
N LEU A 271 0.44 13.15 -25.79
CA LEU A 271 0.88 13.00 -24.39
C LEU A 271 -0.21 13.53 -23.46
N ALA A 272 -0.37 12.86 -22.31
CA ALA A 272 -1.26 13.31 -21.26
C ALA A 272 -0.59 13.29 -19.89
N LEU A 273 -1.18 14.03 -18.94
CA LEU A 273 -0.74 14.16 -17.55
C LEU A 273 -1.90 13.86 -16.59
N LEU A 274 -1.65 13.03 -15.58
CA LEU A 274 -2.58 12.71 -14.50
C LEU A 274 -1.93 12.97 -13.15
N SER A 275 -2.65 13.60 -12.22
CA SER A 275 -2.09 14.05 -10.93
C SER A 275 -2.80 13.44 -9.73
N TYR A 276 -2.02 13.07 -8.71
CA TYR A 276 -2.47 12.48 -7.44
C TYR A 276 -2.02 13.35 -6.27
N THR A 277 -2.84 13.46 -5.23
CA THR A 277 -2.44 14.05 -3.93
C THR A 277 -2.24 12.98 -2.87
N PHE A 278 -1.23 13.17 -2.02
CA PHE A 278 -1.03 12.40 -0.80
C PHE A 278 -1.57 13.17 0.40
N ALA A 279 -2.63 12.66 1.02
CA ALA A 279 -3.02 13.17 2.33
C ALA A 279 -2.09 12.57 3.40
N GLY A 280 -1.44 13.42 4.19
CA GLY A 280 -0.78 13.03 5.45
C GLY A 280 0.74 12.80 5.43
N GLY A 281 1.43 12.99 4.30
CA GLY A 281 2.90 12.98 4.26
C GLY A 281 3.47 14.31 4.78
N ASP A 282 4.48 14.25 5.65
CA ASP A 282 5.24 15.44 6.03
C ASP A 282 6.25 15.74 4.91
N PRO A 283 6.20 16.92 4.26
CA PRO A 283 7.08 17.27 3.14
C PRO A 283 8.56 17.31 3.52
N ARG A 284 8.92 17.21 4.80
CA ARG A 284 10.31 17.10 5.27
C ARG A 284 10.91 15.69 5.08
N TRP A 285 10.10 14.65 4.94
CA TRP A 285 10.56 13.27 4.85
C TRP A 285 10.37 12.70 3.44
N PRO A 286 11.37 11.98 2.89
CA PRO A 286 11.24 11.40 1.57
C PRO A 286 10.24 10.24 1.58
N THR A 287 9.33 10.23 0.58
CA THR A 287 8.49 9.07 0.28
C THR A 287 9.30 8.03 -0.49
N HIS A 288 9.29 6.78 -0.03
CA HIS A 288 10.05 5.66 -0.58
C HIS A 288 9.10 4.67 -1.27
N SER A 289 9.56 3.95 -2.29
CA SER A 289 8.85 2.73 -2.68
C SER A 289 9.01 1.66 -1.59
N LEU A 290 8.12 0.67 -1.52
CA LEU A 290 8.23 -0.43 -0.55
C LEU A 290 9.55 -1.19 -0.70
N GLN A 291 10.11 -1.27 -1.91
CA GLN A 291 11.44 -1.81 -2.14
C GLN A 291 12.54 -0.97 -1.45
N ALA A 292 12.57 0.35 -1.67
CA ALA A 292 13.54 1.23 -1.02
C ALA A 292 13.32 1.30 0.52
N TYR A 293 12.09 1.11 0.97
CA TYR A 293 11.77 0.98 2.39
C TYR A 293 12.32 -0.32 2.99
N TYR A 294 12.23 -1.46 2.27
CA TYR A 294 12.86 -2.71 2.67
C TYR A 294 14.38 -2.56 2.82
N GLU A 295 15.03 -1.94 1.83
CA GLU A 295 16.48 -1.74 1.82
C GLU A 295 16.98 -0.88 3.00
N SER A 296 16.13 0.04 3.49
CA SER A 296 16.50 0.96 4.57
C SER A 296 16.02 0.57 5.96
N LYS A 297 14.89 -0.13 6.09
CA LYS A 297 14.24 -0.46 7.38
C LYS A 297 14.07 -1.96 7.64
N GLY A 298 14.35 -2.82 6.66
CA GLY A 298 14.26 -4.27 6.78
C GLY A 298 12.85 -4.85 6.60
N GLY A 299 12.78 -6.17 6.63
CA GLY A 299 11.59 -6.98 6.41
C GLY A 299 10.55 -6.89 7.51
N ALA A 300 10.94 -6.73 8.78
CA ALA A 300 9.99 -6.54 9.87
C ALA A 300 9.16 -5.25 9.70
N ALA A 301 9.79 -4.16 9.26
CA ALA A 301 9.11 -2.90 8.98
C ALA A 301 8.16 -3.03 7.78
N VAL A 302 8.61 -3.68 6.70
CA VAL A 302 7.77 -3.97 5.52
C VAL A 302 6.57 -4.85 5.87
N ALA A 303 6.76 -5.88 6.70
CA ALA A 303 5.67 -6.73 7.16
C ALA A 303 4.59 -5.93 7.91
N ALA A 304 5.00 -4.98 8.76
CA ALA A 304 4.07 -4.08 9.46
C ALA A 304 3.31 -3.15 8.50
N VAL A 305 3.97 -2.65 7.44
CA VAL A 305 3.31 -1.86 6.38
C VAL A 305 2.26 -2.71 5.65
N LEU A 306 2.62 -3.94 5.25
CA LEU A 306 1.70 -4.85 4.57
C LEU A 306 0.50 -5.22 5.44
N ASP A 307 0.72 -5.49 6.74
CA ASP A 307 -0.38 -5.71 7.69
C ASP A 307 -1.33 -4.52 7.76
N ARG A 308 -0.79 -3.30 7.79
CA ARG A 308 -1.60 -2.08 7.82
C ARG A 308 -2.42 -1.96 6.54
N ILE A 309 -1.81 -2.17 5.38
CA ILE A 309 -2.50 -2.12 4.08
C ILE A 309 -3.64 -3.14 4.01
N PHE A 310 -3.36 -4.41 4.26
CA PHE A 310 -4.36 -5.46 4.05
C PHE A 310 -5.37 -5.57 5.20
N ARG A 311 -5.01 -5.32 6.47
CA ARG A 311 -5.94 -5.42 7.61
C ARG A 311 -6.73 -4.15 7.87
N VAL A 312 -6.07 -3.00 7.80
CA VAL A 312 -6.69 -1.71 8.16
C VAL A 312 -7.34 -1.06 6.94
N TYR A 313 -6.68 -1.09 5.78
CA TYR A 313 -7.18 -0.44 4.56
C TYR A 313 -7.98 -1.39 3.66
N GLY A 314 -7.71 -2.69 3.74
CA GLY A 314 -8.27 -3.70 2.86
C GLY A 314 -9.77 -3.98 2.97
N ARG A 315 -10.48 -3.41 3.95
CA ARG A 315 -11.93 -3.61 4.15
C ARG A 315 -12.78 -3.27 2.93
N GLN A 316 -12.36 -2.29 2.12
CA GLN A 316 -13.14 -1.85 0.97
C GLN A 316 -12.74 -2.56 -0.34
N TRP A 317 -11.54 -3.14 -0.41
CA TRP A 317 -11.01 -3.77 -1.62
C TRP A 317 -11.03 -5.29 -1.52
N TRP A 318 -10.21 -5.86 -0.64
CA TRP A 318 -9.99 -7.31 -0.50
C TRP A 318 -10.99 -8.01 0.42
N ALA A 319 -11.74 -7.28 1.27
CA ALA A 319 -12.71 -7.91 2.17
C ALA A 319 -14.08 -8.19 1.53
N ILE A 320 -14.34 -7.71 0.30
CA ILE A 320 -15.53 -8.09 -0.47
C ILE A 320 -15.22 -9.44 -1.12
N ASN A 321 -15.13 -10.51 -0.34
CA ASN A 321 -14.49 -11.77 -0.70
C ASN A 321 -15.50 -12.87 -1.06
N ARG A 322 -16.28 -12.67 -2.12
CA ARG A 322 -17.34 -13.62 -2.51
C ARG A 322 -16.81 -14.75 -3.39
N PRO A 323 -17.21 -16.01 -3.18
CA PRO A 323 -16.85 -17.10 -4.09
C PRO A 323 -17.36 -16.81 -5.51
N GLN A 324 -16.48 -17.01 -6.50
CA GLN A 324 -16.81 -16.88 -7.92
C GLN A 324 -15.91 -17.82 -8.73
N LYS A 325 -16.46 -18.34 -9.83
CA LYS A 325 -15.73 -19.16 -10.79
C LYS A 325 -15.08 -18.29 -11.86
N PHE A 326 -13.82 -18.58 -12.16
CA PHE A 326 -13.05 -17.93 -13.22
C PHE A 326 -12.23 -18.97 -13.98
N VAL A 327 -11.95 -18.71 -15.24
CA VAL A 327 -10.83 -19.34 -15.94
C VAL A 327 -9.56 -18.57 -15.56
N ILE A 328 -8.51 -19.28 -15.16
CA ILE A 328 -7.27 -18.66 -14.65
C ILE A 328 -6.67 -17.67 -15.66
N SER A 329 -6.71 -18.01 -16.94
CA SER A 329 -6.17 -17.17 -18.02
C SER A 329 -6.74 -15.74 -18.01
N GLU A 330 -8.03 -15.55 -17.69
CA GLU A 330 -8.71 -14.24 -17.67
C GLU A 330 -7.97 -13.19 -16.82
N HIS A 331 -7.34 -13.64 -15.73
CA HIS A 331 -6.65 -12.77 -14.79
C HIS A 331 -5.13 -12.87 -14.85
N TYR A 332 -4.59 -14.07 -15.10
CA TYR A 332 -3.16 -14.33 -14.97
C TYR A 332 -2.38 -14.30 -16.30
N ASP A 333 -3.04 -14.47 -17.46
CA ASP A 333 -2.35 -14.51 -18.76
C ASP A 333 -1.46 -13.29 -18.96
N ARG A 334 -1.95 -12.10 -18.60
CA ARG A 334 -1.23 -10.82 -18.68
C ARG A 334 0.16 -10.82 -18.02
N LEU A 335 0.37 -11.66 -17.01
CA LEU A 335 1.65 -11.79 -16.30
C LEU A 335 2.70 -12.52 -17.14
N LEU A 336 2.28 -13.30 -18.15
CA LEU A 336 3.16 -14.06 -19.03
C LEU A 336 3.61 -13.25 -20.26
N PRO A 337 4.62 -13.73 -21.01
CA PRO A 337 4.93 -13.25 -22.35
C PRO A 337 3.72 -13.28 -23.30
N VAL A 338 3.83 -12.52 -24.39
CA VAL A 338 2.88 -12.60 -25.51
C VAL A 338 2.77 -14.04 -26.03
N HIS A 339 1.63 -14.37 -26.62
CA HIS A 339 1.36 -15.72 -27.14
C HIS A 339 2.29 -16.05 -28.30
N LEU A 340 2.47 -15.08 -29.21
CA LEU A 340 3.40 -15.16 -30.33
C LEU A 340 4.18 -13.84 -30.44
N LYS A 341 5.44 -13.95 -30.79
CA LYS A 341 6.17 -12.87 -31.44
C LYS A 341 6.21 -13.11 -32.94
N LEU A 342 6.06 -12.04 -33.69
CA LEU A 342 5.85 -12.03 -35.13
C LEU A 342 6.76 -11.03 -35.81
N LYS A 343 7.07 -11.26 -37.07
CA LYS A 343 7.67 -10.27 -37.98
C LYS A 343 6.79 -10.13 -39.23
N PRO A 344 6.44 -8.91 -39.68
CA PRO A 344 5.69 -8.72 -40.91
C PRO A 344 6.39 -9.39 -42.09
N THR A 345 5.61 -9.97 -43.01
CA THR A 345 6.13 -10.58 -44.24
C THR A 345 5.10 -10.52 -45.35
N VAL A 346 5.52 -10.78 -46.59
CA VAL A 346 4.63 -10.90 -47.74
C VAL A 346 4.46 -12.38 -48.05
N ILE A 347 3.22 -12.89 -47.96
CA ILE A 347 2.93 -14.31 -48.20
C ILE A 347 2.46 -14.47 -49.65
N VAL A 348 3.30 -15.11 -50.46
CA VAL A 348 3.00 -15.35 -51.88
C VAL A 348 2.26 -16.68 -52.05
N GLU A 349 2.80 -17.79 -51.53
CA GLU A 349 2.16 -19.11 -51.33
C GLU A 349 3.01 -19.91 -50.31
N PRO A 350 2.46 -20.90 -49.57
CA PRO A 350 1.09 -21.41 -49.57
C PRO A 350 0.17 -20.66 -48.57
N HIS A 351 -1.14 -20.93 -48.68
CA HIS A 351 -2.20 -20.38 -47.83
C HIS A 351 -1.82 -20.46 -46.34
N PRO A 352 -1.45 -19.34 -45.71
CA PRO A 352 -1.02 -19.35 -44.33
C PRO A 352 -2.21 -19.63 -43.42
N ARG A 353 -1.94 -20.15 -42.23
CA ARG A 353 -3.00 -20.31 -41.23
C ARG A 353 -3.52 -18.93 -40.84
N THR A 354 -4.83 -18.74 -40.94
CA THR A 354 -5.47 -17.47 -40.58
C THR A 354 -5.97 -17.50 -39.14
N LEU A 355 -5.57 -16.50 -38.35
CA LEU A 355 -6.12 -16.23 -37.03
C LEU A 355 -7.08 -15.04 -37.15
N VAL A 356 -8.34 -15.24 -36.80
CA VAL A 356 -9.40 -14.22 -36.92
C VAL A 356 -9.80 -13.75 -35.52
N ALA A 357 -9.70 -12.44 -35.27
CA ALA A 357 -10.09 -11.86 -33.99
C ALA A 357 -11.56 -12.17 -33.65
N GLY A 358 -11.82 -12.54 -32.40
CA GLY A 358 -13.16 -12.93 -31.95
C GLY A 358 -13.63 -14.31 -32.45
N GLN A 359 -12.79 -15.09 -33.14
CA GLN A 359 -13.09 -16.48 -33.52
C GLN A 359 -12.10 -17.49 -32.94
N ILE A 360 -11.05 -17.02 -32.27
CA ILE A 360 -10.01 -17.84 -31.68
C ILE A 360 -9.63 -17.33 -30.29
N ASN A 361 -9.50 -18.24 -29.34
CA ASN A 361 -9.08 -17.97 -27.97
C ASN A 361 -7.62 -18.39 -27.74
N ALA A 362 -7.10 -18.16 -26.53
CA ALA A 362 -5.72 -18.50 -26.18
C ALA A 362 -5.47 -20.02 -26.16
N SER A 363 -6.42 -20.80 -25.65
CA SER A 363 -6.28 -22.25 -25.51
C SER A 363 -6.21 -22.96 -26.86
N ALA A 364 -6.99 -22.52 -27.84
CA ALA A 364 -7.03 -23.08 -29.19
C ALA A 364 -5.69 -22.93 -29.95
N LEU A 365 -4.82 -22.00 -29.55
CA LEU A 365 -3.48 -21.91 -30.13
C LEU A 365 -2.62 -23.15 -29.84
N HIS A 366 -2.92 -23.90 -28.77
CA HIS A 366 -2.19 -25.11 -28.43
C HIS A 366 -2.49 -26.28 -29.38
N ASP A 367 -3.68 -26.30 -29.96
CA ASP A 367 -4.09 -27.33 -30.94
C ASP A 367 -3.41 -27.15 -32.31
N PHE A 368 -2.78 -26.00 -32.53
CA PHE A 368 -2.29 -25.60 -33.86
C PHE A 368 -0.82 -25.94 -34.14
N ASP A 369 -0.11 -26.55 -33.18
CA ASP A 369 1.33 -26.86 -33.26
C ASP A 369 2.13 -25.70 -33.90
N LEU A 370 1.99 -24.52 -33.31
CA LEU A 370 2.62 -23.31 -33.81
C LEU A 370 4.12 -23.33 -33.52
N GLN A 371 4.93 -23.12 -34.55
CA GLN A 371 6.40 -23.18 -34.46
C GLN A 371 7.04 -21.94 -35.09
N PRO A 372 8.20 -21.48 -34.58
CA PRO A 372 9.01 -20.46 -35.24
C PRO A 372 9.28 -20.82 -36.72
N GLY A 373 9.19 -19.83 -37.60
CA GLY A 373 9.34 -19.97 -39.05
C GLY A 373 8.03 -20.20 -39.82
N GLN A 374 6.93 -20.54 -39.14
CA GLN A 374 5.62 -20.71 -39.81
C GLN A 374 5.01 -19.36 -40.23
N LEU A 375 4.33 -19.37 -41.38
CA LEU A 375 3.58 -18.22 -41.90
C LEU A 375 2.15 -18.20 -41.36
N ILE A 376 1.71 -17.04 -40.89
CA ILE A 376 0.34 -16.80 -40.41
C ILE A 376 -0.24 -15.53 -41.01
N ARG A 377 -1.57 -15.50 -41.12
CA ARG A 377 -2.36 -14.31 -41.47
C ARG A 377 -3.21 -13.91 -40.28
N LEU A 378 -3.11 -12.67 -39.84
CA LEU A 378 -3.98 -12.09 -38.83
C LEU A 378 -5.12 -11.33 -39.50
N GLN A 379 -6.33 -11.43 -38.97
CA GLN A 379 -7.49 -10.66 -39.42
C GLN A 379 -8.23 -10.05 -38.23
N GLY A 380 -8.50 -8.74 -38.29
CA GLY A 380 -9.27 -8.01 -37.28
C GLY A 380 -8.57 -7.77 -35.95
N PHE A 381 -7.24 -7.89 -35.89
CA PHE A 381 -6.47 -7.61 -34.68
C PHE A 381 -6.34 -6.09 -34.47
N HIS A 382 -6.23 -5.67 -33.21
CA HIS A 382 -6.08 -4.26 -32.85
C HIS A 382 -4.68 -3.96 -32.32
N VAL A 383 -4.18 -2.75 -32.60
CA VAL A 383 -2.95 -2.23 -31.99
C VAL A 383 -3.24 -1.79 -30.56
N ALA A 384 -2.73 -2.53 -29.58
CA ALA A 384 -2.91 -2.24 -28.17
C ALA A 384 -1.88 -1.23 -27.63
N GLU A 385 -0.63 -1.33 -28.10
CA GLU A 385 0.49 -0.59 -27.55
C GLU A 385 1.62 -0.50 -28.59
N ILE A 386 2.39 0.59 -28.56
CA ILE A 386 3.52 0.82 -29.46
C ILE A 386 4.76 1.17 -28.64
N ARG A 387 5.89 0.56 -28.99
CA ARG A 387 7.21 0.80 -28.38
C ARG A 387 8.25 1.13 -29.44
N PRO A 388 8.37 2.41 -29.83
CA PRO A 388 9.30 2.84 -30.87
C PRO A 388 10.77 2.55 -30.51
N ASP A 389 11.11 2.63 -29.22
CA ASP A 389 12.45 2.33 -28.68
C ASP A 389 12.87 0.86 -28.89
N ARG A 390 11.89 -0.04 -29.04
CA ARG A 390 12.11 -1.49 -29.20
C ARG A 390 11.71 -2.01 -30.58
N GLN A 391 11.34 -1.13 -31.51
CA GLN A 391 10.81 -1.51 -32.82
C GLN A 391 9.65 -2.53 -32.70
N GLN A 392 8.77 -2.33 -31.71
CA GLN A 392 7.76 -3.31 -31.33
C GLN A 392 6.35 -2.71 -31.29
N VAL A 393 5.38 -3.44 -31.86
CA VAL A 393 3.95 -3.16 -31.78
C VAL A 393 3.26 -4.34 -31.09
N LYS A 394 2.41 -4.07 -30.11
CA LYS A 394 1.63 -5.11 -29.43
C LYS A 394 0.23 -5.15 -30.02
N LEU A 395 -0.13 -6.31 -30.55
CA LEU A 395 -1.44 -6.57 -31.11
C LEU A 395 -2.29 -7.34 -30.11
N THR A 396 -3.61 -7.12 -30.14
CA THR A 396 -4.56 -7.87 -29.32
C THR A 396 -5.83 -8.21 -30.07
N ALA A 397 -6.46 -9.31 -29.68
CA ALA A 397 -7.78 -9.71 -30.12
C ALA A 397 -8.57 -10.27 -28.94
N ASN A 398 -9.83 -9.87 -28.82
CA ASN A 398 -10.74 -10.46 -27.83
C ASN A 398 -11.03 -11.93 -28.18
N PRO A 399 -11.26 -12.78 -27.18
CA PRO A 399 -11.72 -14.15 -27.41
C PRO A 399 -13.11 -14.18 -28.06
N PRO A 400 -13.58 -15.34 -28.53
CA PRO A 400 -14.93 -15.49 -29.03
C PRO A 400 -15.99 -15.02 -28.02
N PRO A 401 -17.08 -14.36 -28.49
CA PRO A 401 -18.13 -13.89 -27.60
C PRO A 401 -18.70 -15.03 -26.74
N GLY A 402 -18.70 -14.83 -25.42
CA GLY A 402 -19.22 -15.81 -24.46
C GLY A 402 -18.20 -16.83 -23.95
N GLU A 403 -16.97 -16.85 -24.49
CA GLU A 403 -15.91 -17.70 -23.98
C GLU A 403 -15.08 -16.98 -22.90
N ALA A 404 -14.90 -17.64 -21.76
CA ALA A 404 -14.05 -17.18 -20.67
C ALA A 404 -12.58 -17.48 -20.99
N SER A 405 -11.89 -16.51 -21.59
CA SER A 405 -10.46 -16.61 -21.94
C SER A 405 -9.80 -15.24 -21.87
N ALA A 406 -8.48 -15.23 -21.67
CA ALA A 406 -7.68 -14.04 -21.92
C ALA A 406 -7.79 -13.58 -23.38
N PRO A 407 -7.69 -12.26 -23.65
CA PRO A 407 -7.42 -11.75 -24.98
C PRO A 407 -6.11 -12.30 -25.53
N LEU A 408 -6.09 -12.61 -26.82
CA LEU A 408 -4.84 -12.90 -27.52
C LEU A 408 -3.96 -11.66 -27.52
N ARG A 409 -2.67 -11.88 -27.34
CA ARG A 409 -1.63 -10.84 -27.27
C ARG A 409 -0.46 -11.28 -28.11
N LEU A 410 -0.13 -10.52 -29.14
CA LEU A 410 0.95 -10.80 -30.09
C LEU A 410 1.94 -9.64 -30.08
N GLY A 411 3.23 -9.92 -30.18
CA GLY A 411 4.27 -8.89 -30.31
C GLY A 411 4.81 -8.87 -31.74
N LEU A 412 4.60 -7.79 -32.47
CA LEU A 412 5.09 -7.57 -33.82
C LEU A 412 6.41 -6.80 -33.76
N GLU A 413 7.49 -7.38 -34.29
CA GLU A 413 8.79 -6.72 -34.47
C GLU A 413 8.88 -6.16 -35.89
N THR A 414 9.00 -4.84 -36.04
CA THR A 414 8.95 -4.13 -37.33
C THR A 414 9.76 -2.84 -37.28
N ASP A 415 10.46 -2.50 -38.36
CA ASP A 415 11.18 -1.22 -38.50
C ASP A 415 10.24 -0.05 -38.86
N GLU A 416 8.97 -0.34 -39.16
CA GLU A 416 7.95 0.61 -39.60
C GLU A 416 6.98 0.97 -38.46
N VAL A 417 7.43 0.96 -37.20
CA VAL A 417 6.57 1.18 -36.03
C VAL A 417 5.73 2.47 -36.11
N THR A 418 6.27 3.52 -36.73
CA THR A 418 5.61 4.83 -36.87
C THR A 418 4.37 4.81 -37.78
N THR A 419 4.13 3.73 -38.51
CA THR A 419 2.93 3.55 -39.34
C THR A 419 1.71 3.12 -38.54
N TYR A 420 1.91 2.63 -37.31
CA TYR A 420 0.84 2.16 -36.43
C TYR A 420 0.48 3.24 -35.40
N ARG A 421 -0.77 3.21 -34.92
CA ARG A 421 -1.27 4.00 -33.79
C ARG A 421 -2.04 3.11 -32.81
N PRO A 422 -1.98 3.38 -31.49
CA PRO A 422 -2.82 2.67 -30.53
C PRO A 422 -4.30 2.83 -30.88
N GLY A 423 -5.03 1.72 -30.94
CA GLY A 423 -6.44 1.65 -31.35
C GLY A 423 -6.67 1.26 -32.80
N ASP A 424 -5.64 1.28 -33.65
CA ASP A 424 -5.77 0.88 -35.07
C ASP A 424 -6.33 -0.54 -35.19
N HIS A 425 -7.19 -0.74 -36.20
CA HIS A 425 -7.77 -2.02 -36.56
C HIS A 425 -7.08 -2.55 -37.83
N LEU A 426 -6.47 -3.72 -37.74
CA LEU A 426 -5.78 -4.37 -38.86
C LEU A 426 -6.78 -5.25 -39.61
N GLU A 427 -7.12 -4.88 -40.84
CA GLU A 427 -7.95 -5.73 -41.71
C GLU A 427 -7.26 -7.07 -41.96
N THR A 428 -6.01 -7.01 -42.42
CA THR A 428 -5.15 -8.18 -42.61
C THR A 428 -3.70 -7.83 -42.26
N LEU A 429 -2.96 -8.78 -41.68
CA LEU A 429 -1.52 -8.70 -41.53
C LEU A 429 -0.90 -10.08 -41.75
N ASP A 430 -0.02 -10.17 -42.74
CA ASP A 430 0.78 -11.36 -43.00
C ASP A 430 2.08 -11.29 -42.20
N ALA A 431 2.40 -12.37 -41.51
CA ALA A 431 3.56 -12.43 -40.63
C ALA A 431 4.18 -13.83 -40.56
N VAL A 432 5.46 -13.87 -40.19
CA VAL A 432 6.16 -15.08 -39.78
C VAL A 432 6.25 -15.14 -38.26
N ILE A 433 6.01 -16.31 -37.68
CA ILE A 433 6.23 -16.55 -36.25
C ILE A 433 7.73 -16.57 -35.98
N ILE A 434 8.21 -15.72 -35.08
CA ILE A 434 9.62 -15.71 -34.66
C ILE A 434 9.81 -16.37 -33.29
N ALA A 435 8.80 -16.35 -32.43
CA ALA A 435 8.80 -17.07 -31.16
C ALA A 435 7.38 -17.36 -30.69
N THR A 436 7.19 -18.44 -29.93
CA THR A 436 5.96 -18.71 -29.18
C THR A 436 6.16 -18.36 -27.72
N ARG A 437 5.07 -18.25 -26.94
CA ARG A 437 5.19 -18.10 -25.48
C ARG A 437 6.08 -19.17 -24.86
N GLN A 438 5.95 -20.42 -25.32
CA GLN A 438 6.74 -21.53 -24.82
C GLN A 438 8.22 -21.32 -25.11
N SER A 439 8.58 -20.99 -26.36
CA SER A 439 9.99 -20.74 -26.71
C SER A 439 10.58 -19.53 -25.99
N LEU A 440 9.78 -18.48 -25.75
CA LEU A 440 10.20 -17.29 -24.98
C LEU A 440 10.50 -17.62 -23.51
N LEU A 441 9.66 -18.45 -22.88
CA LEU A 441 9.87 -18.90 -21.51
C LEU A 441 11.04 -19.87 -21.42
N ALA A 442 11.19 -20.76 -22.40
CA ALA A 442 12.30 -21.71 -22.52
C ALA A 442 13.64 -20.95 -22.64
N GLU A 443 13.74 -19.98 -23.55
CA GLU A 443 14.94 -19.14 -23.72
C GLU A 443 15.29 -18.37 -22.43
N ALA A 444 14.28 -17.81 -21.76
CA ALA A 444 14.49 -17.09 -20.50
C ALA A 444 14.95 -18.01 -19.36
N ALA A 445 14.47 -19.25 -19.33
CA ALA A 445 14.86 -20.25 -18.35
C ALA A 445 16.26 -20.82 -18.62
N ASP A 446 16.58 -21.14 -19.88
CA ASP A 446 17.91 -21.56 -20.32
C ASP A 446 18.97 -20.48 -19.99
N SER A 447 18.66 -19.22 -20.29
CA SER A 447 19.52 -18.08 -19.94
C SER A 447 19.76 -17.94 -18.42
N ALA A 448 18.80 -18.36 -17.59
CA ALA A 448 18.92 -18.31 -16.13
C ALA A 448 19.65 -19.52 -15.56
N CYS A 449 19.41 -20.70 -16.15
CA CYS A 449 19.97 -21.98 -15.76
C CYS A 449 20.45 -22.74 -17.01
N PRO A 450 21.66 -22.49 -17.53
CA PRO A 450 22.12 -23.13 -18.78
C PRO A 450 22.26 -24.67 -18.72
N ALA A 451 22.26 -25.24 -17.51
CA ALA A 451 22.27 -26.69 -17.29
C ALA A 451 20.85 -27.30 -17.30
N PHE A 452 19.81 -26.47 -17.39
CA PHE A 452 18.42 -26.91 -17.44
C PHE A 452 17.93 -26.92 -18.89
N ASP A 453 17.63 -28.12 -19.39
CA ASP A 453 16.95 -28.29 -20.66
C ASP A 453 15.43 -28.04 -20.48
N PRO A 454 14.87 -26.95 -21.04
CA PRO A 454 13.47 -26.57 -20.86
C PRO A 454 12.47 -27.54 -21.49
N GLU A 455 12.92 -28.45 -22.36
CA GLU A 455 12.07 -29.46 -23.00
C GLU A 455 11.97 -30.76 -22.18
N THR A 456 12.85 -30.95 -21.19
CA THR A 456 12.82 -32.15 -20.35
C THR A 456 11.72 -32.08 -19.27
N PRO A 457 11.15 -33.22 -18.82
CA PRO A 457 10.09 -33.22 -17.81
C PRO A 457 10.54 -32.78 -16.41
N HIS A 458 11.85 -32.63 -16.19
CA HIS A 458 12.41 -32.44 -14.86
C HIS A 458 13.43 -31.30 -14.82
N LEU A 459 13.35 -30.50 -13.76
CA LEU A 459 14.37 -29.53 -13.39
C LEU A 459 15.25 -30.16 -12.30
N ASN A 460 16.52 -30.39 -12.61
CA ASN A 460 17.50 -30.94 -11.68
C ASN A 460 18.43 -29.82 -11.19
N LEU A 461 18.44 -29.56 -9.88
CA LEU A 461 19.27 -28.52 -9.27
C LEU A 461 19.88 -29.04 -7.97
N ASN A 462 21.21 -29.08 -7.91
CA ASN A 462 22.00 -29.45 -6.73
C ASN A 462 21.53 -30.76 -6.07
N GLY A 463 21.30 -31.80 -6.88
CA GLY A 463 20.85 -33.12 -6.43
C GLY A 463 19.36 -33.24 -6.09
N ARG A 464 18.57 -32.18 -6.27
CA ARG A 464 17.10 -32.20 -6.13
C ARG A 464 16.44 -32.21 -7.51
N THR A 465 15.42 -33.03 -7.65
CA THR A 465 14.63 -33.16 -8.88
C THR A 465 13.22 -32.61 -8.66
N TYR A 466 12.82 -31.67 -9.51
CA TYR A 466 11.47 -31.10 -9.54
C TYR A 466 10.81 -31.38 -10.89
N ALA A 467 9.48 -31.34 -10.94
CA ALA A 467 8.79 -31.27 -12.22
C ALA A 467 9.12 -29.94 -12.91
N ASN A 468 9.38 -29.97 -14.22
CA ASN A 468 9.63 -28.77 -15.00
C ASN A 468 8.41 -27.83 -14.91
N PRO A 469 8.53 -26.61 -14.36
CA PRO A 469 7.41 -25.72 -14.17
C PRO A 469 6.90 -25.07 -15.48
N LEU A 470 7.67 -25.12 -16.57
CA LEU A 470 7.28 -24.58 -17.88
C LEU A 470 6.29 -25.47 -18.62
N LEU A 471 6.36 -26.79 -18.40
CA LEU A 471 5.47 -27.74 -19.06
C LEU A 471 4.07 -27.68 -18.49
N ASN A 472 3.07 -27.84 -19.36
CA ASN A 472 1.64 -27.82 -19.04
C ASN A 472 1.18 -26.46 -18.44
N LEU A 473 1.85 -25.36 -18.80
CA LEU A 473 1.39 -24.02 -18.39
C LEU A 473 -0.01 -23.71 -18.93
N SER A 474 -0.31 -24.17 -20.15
CA SER A 474 -1.64 -24.08 -20.78
C SER A 474 -2.72 -24.72 -19.93
N ASP A 475 -2.49 -25.96 -19.49
CA ASP A 475 -3.41 -26.67 -18.61
C ASP A 475 -3.68 -25.86 -17.32
N LEU A 476 -2.66 -25.21 -16.74
CA LEU A 476 -2.85 -24.37 -15.57
C LEU A 476 -3.67 -23.11 -15.86
N LEU A 477 -3.52 -22.51 -17.04
CA LEU A 477 -4.24 -21.31 -17.48
C LEU A 477 -5.70 -21.60 -17.84
N ASP A 478 -5.99 -22.79 -18.36
CA ASP A 478 -7.33 -23.18 -18.81
C ASP A 478 -8.19 -23.78 -17.69
N ARG A 479 -7.60 -23.98 -16.50
CA ARG A 479 -8.34 -24.41 -15.31
C ARG A 479 -9.42 -23.41 -14.93
N VAL A 480 -10.63 -23.94 -14.72
CA VAL A 480 -11.70 -23.24 -14.01
C VAL A 480 -11.47 -23.44 -12.51
N VAL A 481 -11.36 -22.34 -11.77
CA VAL A 481 -11.24 -22.36 -10.31
C VAL A 481 -12.37 -21.59 -9.67
N GLU A 482 -12.83 -22.07 -8.52
CA GLU A 482 -13.70 -21.31 -7.62
C GLU A 482 -12.83 -20.67 -6.54
N THR A 483 -12.76 -19.33 -6.53
CA THR A 483 -11.95 -18.58 -5.57
C THR A 483 -12.70 -17.33 -5.13
N ARG A 484 -12.23 -16.68 -4.06
CA ARG A 484 -12.84 -15.43 -3.60
C ARG A 484 -12.48 -14.29 -4.54
N ALA A 485 -13.48 -13.61 -5.08
CA ALA A 485 -13.32 -12.43 -5.91
C ALA A 485 -13.49 -11.15 -5.08
N SER A 486 -12.65 -10.15 -5.35
CA SER A 486 -12.61 -8.84 -4.68
C SER A 486 -12.28 -7.72 -5.67
N THR A 487 -12.30 -6.47 -5.21
CA THR A 487 -11.57 -5.42 -5.94
C THR A 487 -10.07 -5.63 -5.69
N ILE A 488 -9.29 -5.74 -6.75
CA ILE A 488 -7.84 -5.91 -6.69
C ILE A 488 -7.16 -4.74 -7.38
N HIS A 489 -5.95 -4.42 -6.93
CA HIS A 489 -5.09 -3.44 -7.59
C HIS A 489 -4.70 -3.90 -8.99
N GLY A 490 -4.41 -5.19 -9.15
CA GLY A 490 -4.16 -5.80 -10.44
C GLY A 490 -2.77 -5.64 -11.00
N ASP A 491 -2.00 -4.69 -10.47
CA ASP A 491 -0.55 -4.59 -10.59
C ASP A 491 0.09 -4.14 -9.26
N LEU A 492 -0.32 -4.76 -8.15
CA LEU A 492 0.28 -4.43 -6.85
C LEU A 492 1.72 -4.96 -6.80
N ASN A 493 2.69 -4.05 -6.85
CA ASN A 493 4.11 -4.37 -6.84
C ASN A 493 4.88 -3.48 -5.87
N LEU A 494 6.16 -3.78 -5.65
CA LEU A 494 6.99 -3.09 -4.65
C LEU A 494 7.24 -1.60 -4.97
N GLN A 495 6.96 -1.16 -6.19
CA GLN A 495 7.09 0.23 -6.65
C GLN A 495 5.76 0.99 -6.57
N ASN A 496 4.64 0.29 -6.70
CA ASN A 496 3.29 0.87 -6.63
C ASN A 496 2.78 1.04 -5.19
N ILE A 497 3.60 0.69 -4.19
CA ILE A 497 3.37 0.97 -2.77
C ILE A 497 4.38 2.02 -2.33
N LEU A 498 3.90 3.23 -2.06
CA LEU A 498 4.71 4.33 -1.55
C LEU A 498 4.59 4.37 -0.03
N VAL A 499 5.70 4.57 0.67
CA VAL A 499 5.81 4.51 2.13
C VAL A 499 6.52 5.74 2.66
N ASP A 500 5.94 6.37 3.67
CA ASP A 500 6.57 7.39 4.49
C ASP A 500 7.64 6.76 5.38
N ALA A 501 8.88 7.23 5.24
CA ALA A 501 10.06 6.58 5.83
C ALA A 501 10.04 6.56 7.37
N GLU A 502 9.36 7.51 8.01
CA GLU A 502 9.36 7.67 9.47
C GLU A 502 8.17 6.96 10.13
N THR A 503 6.97 7.16 9.58
CA THR A 503 5.72 6.65 10.16
C THR A 503 5.32 5.27 9.65
N GLY A 504 5.95 4.80 8.56
CA GLY A 504 5.54 3.57 7.85
C GLY A 504 4.12 3.65 7.28
N PHE A 505 3.58 4.86 7.13
CA PHE A 505 2.31 5.07 6.47
C PHE A 505 2.48 4.84 4.97
N ALA A 506 1.49 4.26 4.30
CA ALA A 506 1.62 3.85 2.91
C ALA A 506 0.42 4.22 2.06
N TRP A 507 0.71 4.55 0.80
CA TRP A 507 -0.24 4.87 -0.25
C TRP A 507 -0.06 3.92 -1.44
N LEU A 508 -1.17 3.59 -2.09
CA LEU A 508 -1.17 2.87 -3.36
C LEU A 508 -1.23 3.87 -4.51
N ILE A 509 -0.56 3.54 -5.62
CA ILE A 509 -0.54 4.32 -6.86
C ILE A 509 -0.60 3.37 -8.07
N ASP A 510 -0.82 3.93 -9.26
CA ASP A 510 -0.94 3.19 -10.53
C ASP A 510 -2.14 2.25 -10.59
N PHE A 511 -3.32 2.85 -10.73
CA PHE A 511 -4.60 2.12 -10.72
C PHE A 511 -5.03 1.61 -12.09
N ALA A 512 -4.15 1.64 -13.10
CA ALA A 512 -4.46 1.28 -14.47
C ALA A 512 -5.08 -0.13 -14.60
N GLU A 513 -4.63 -1.06 -13.75
CA GLU A 513 -5.07 -2.46 -13.77
C GLU A 513 -6.08 -2.82 -12.68
N THR A 514 -6.59 -1.81 -11.94
CA THR A 514 -7.55 -2.01 -10.86
C THR A 514 -8.88 -2.48 -11.41
N ARG A 515 -9.37 -3.61 -10.91
CA ARG A 515 -10.57 -4.31 -11.42
C ARG A 515 -11.14 -5.28 -10.39
N ARG A 516 -12.23 -5.95 -10.73
CA ARG A 516 -12.68 -7.16 -10.02
C ARG A 516 -11.85 -8.36 -10.46
N GLY A 517 -11.42 -9.19 -9.52
CA GLY A 517 -10.70 -10.43 -9.82
C GLY A 517 -10.38 -11.25 -8.57
N PRO A 518 -9.58 -12.33 -8.72
CA PRO A 518 -9.19 -13.19 -7.61
C PRO A 518 -8.49 -12.41 -6.50
N THR A 519 -9.01 -12.48 -5.27
CA THR A 519 -8.52 -11.69 -4.11
C THR A 519 -7.03 -11.95 -3.84
N LEU A 520 -6.59 -13.19 -4.05
CA LEU A 520 -5.21 -13.63 -3.82
C LEU A 520 -4.21 -13.08 -4.85
N PHE A 521 -4.67 -12.55 -5.98
CA PHE A 521 -3.84 -12.10 -7.10
C PHE A 521 -2.76 -11.11 -6.65
N ASP A 522 -3.13 -10.08 -5.88
CA ASP A 522 -2.19 -9.05 -5.43
C ASP A 522 -1.16 -9.60 -4.43
N LEU A 523 -1.55 -10.56 -3.58
CA LEU A 523 -0.63 -11.18 -2.62
C LEU A 523 0.38 -12.11 -3.31
N GLN A 524 -0.09 -12.91 -4.28
CA GLN A 524 0.78 -13.74 -5.12
C GLN A 524 1.75 -12.88 -5.93
N ARG A 525 1.28 -11.74 -6.43
CA ARG A 525 2.12 -10.77 -7.15
C ARG A 525 3.23 -10.23 -6.26
N LEU A 526 2.88 -9.75 -5.06
CA LEU A 526 3.86 -9.27 -4.09
C LEU A 526 4.86 -10.35 -3.69
N GLU A 527 4.38 -11.56 -3.37
CA GLU A 527 5.26 -12.67 -2.99
C GLU A 527 6.27 -13.01 -4.08
N SER A 528 5.83 -13.07 -5.34
CA SER A 528 6.73 -13.31 -6.47
C SER A 528 7.85 -12.26 -6.56
N LEU A 529 7.55 -11.01 -6.21
CA LEU A 529 8.51 -9.90 -6.25
C LEU A 529 9.41 -9.87 -5.02
N VAL A 530 8.94 -10.31 -3.86
CA VAL A 530 9.82 -10.54 -2.71
C VAL A 530 10.86 -11.61 -3.06
N ILE A 531 10.43 -12.72 -3.68
CA ILE A 531 11.32 -13.82 -4.11
C ILE A 531 12.29 -13.35 -5.20
N THR A 532 11.85 -12.54 -6.16
CA THR A 532 12.66 -12.23 -7.35
C THR A 532 13.43 -10.91 -7.27
N LYS A 533 13.03 -9.97 -6.39
CA LYS A 533 13.68 -8.64 -6.25
C LYS A 533 14.30 -8.39 -4.88
N LEU A 534 13.78 -8.96 -3.78
CA LEU A 534 14.34 -8.71 -2.43
C LEU A 534 15.28 -9.84 -1.97
N LEU A 535 14.87 -11.09 -2.14
CA LEU A 535 15.65 -12.28 -1.76
C LEU A 535 17.00 -12.44 -2.48
N PRO A 536 17.19 -12.07 -3.77
CA PRO A 536 18.46 -12.28 -4.47
C PRO A 536 19.66 -11.66 -3.75
N SER A 537 19.51 -10.46 -3.20
CA SER A 537 20.59 -9.77 -2.48
C SER A 537 21.06 -10.57 -1.27
N ALA A 538 20.13 -11.17 -0.51
CA ALA A 538 20.44 -12.00 0.64
C ALA A 538 21.13 -13.32 0.24
N ILE A 539 20.67 -13.95 -0.86
CA ILE A 539 21.28 -15.17 -1.42
C ILE A 539 22.73 -14.89 -1.83
N ILE A 540 22.97 -13.82 -2.58
CA ILE A 540 24.30 -13.43 -3.06
C ILE A 540 25.23 -13.10 -1.90
N GLN A 541 24.78 -12.26 -0.95
CA GLN A 541 25.61 -11.83 0.19
C GLN A 541 26.01 -12.99 1.11
N ALA A 542 25.14 -13.98 1.27
CA ALA A 542 25.39 -15.16 2.08
C ALA A 542 26.17 -16.27 1.35
N GLY A 543 26.46 -16.10 0.05
CA GLY A 543 27.09 -17.14 -0.77
C GLY A 543 26.22 -18.40 -0.89
N LEU A 544 24.90 -18.26 -0.84
CA LEU A 544 23.96 -19.36 -0.93
C LEU A 544 23.64 -19.68 -2.39
N GLU A 545 23.40 -20.95 -2.66
CA GLU A 545 22.88 -21.41 -3.95
C GLU A 545 21.38 -21.04 -4.09
N PRO A 546 20.90 -20.72 -5.30
CA PRO A 546 19.49 -20.37 -5.53
C PRO A 546 18.49 -21.44 -5.05
N VAL A 547 18.92 -22.71 -4.96
CA VAL A 547 18.10 -23.82 -4.44
C VAL A 547 17.65 -23.59 -2.99
N ALA A 548 18.31 -22.72 -2.22
CA ALA A 548 17.91 -22.36 -0.86
C ALA A 548 16.48 -21.79 -0.77
N VAL A 549 15.95 -21.21 -1.86
CA VAL A 549 14.55 -20.77 -1.91
C VAL A 549 13.57 -21.92 -1.74
N ALA A 550 13.96 -23.15 -2.12
CA ALA A 550 13.11 -24.32 -1.98
C ALA A 550 12.86 -24.65 -0.51
N ASP A 551 13.91 -24.62 0.32
CA ASP A 551 13.79 -24.84 1.77
C ASP A 551 13.02 -23.71 2.44
N LEU A 552 13.24 -22.48 2.00
CA LEU A 552 12.48 -21.32 2.45
C LEU A 552 10.98 -21.49 2.17
N LEU A 553 10.60 -21.80 0.94
CA LEU A 553 9.19 -22.00 0.54
C LEU A 553 8.56 -23.22 1.21
N ALA A 554 9.31 -24.31 1.37
CA ALA A 554 8.84 -25.48 2.11
C ALA A 554 8.54 -25.15 3.58
N SER A 555 9.38 -24.33 4.22
CA SER A 555 9.14 -23.90 5.61
C SER A 555 7.93 -22.97 5.77
N LEU A 556 7.49 -22.31 4.70
CA LEU A 556 6.25 -21.51 4.66
C LEU A 556 5.00 -22.36 4.45
N HIS A 557 5.13 -23.61 4.00
CA HIS A 557 4.02 -24.55 3.80
C HIS A 557 3.64 -25.26 5.10
N ALA A 558 3.22 -24.47 6.10
CA ALA A 558 2.91 -24.95 7.44
C ALA A 558 1.68 -24.25 8.03
N ASP A 559 0.99 -24.96 8.92
CA ASP A 559 -0.04 -24.38 9.79
C ASP A 559 0.67 -23.51 10.84
N ALA A 560 0.73 -22.19 10.55
CA ALA A 560 1.57 -21.20 11.21
C ALA A 560 3.09 -21.43 10.97
N PRO A 561 3.67 -20.80 9.92
CA PRO A 561 5.10 -20.86 9.66
C PRO A 561 5.93 -20.43 10.88
N SER A 562 7.10 -21.06 11.04
CA SER A 562 8.10 -20.65 12.02
C SER A 562 8.39 -19.15 11.92
N PRO A 563 8.63 -18.42 13.03
CA PRO A 563 9.12 -17.04 12.95
C PRO A 563 10.59 -16.96 12.50
N ILE A 564 11.31 -18.08 12.53
CA ILE A 564 12.74 -18.18 12.19
C ILE A 564 12.88 -18.83 10.82
N ALA A 565 13.63 -18.16 9.93
CA ALA A 565 13.96 -18.67 8.61
C ALA A 565 14.87 -19.91 8.70
N PRO A 566 14.80 -20.84 7.71
CA PRO A 566 15.71 -21.99 7.65
C PRO A 566 17.19 -21.62 7.65
N HIS A 567 17.52 -20.42 7.15
CA HIS A 567 18.86 -19.85 7.19
C HIS A 567 18.78 -18.40 7.68
N SER A 568 19.62 -18.03 8.64
CA SER A 568 19.57 -16.71 9.31
C SER A 568 19.75 -15.54 8.34
N ALA A 569 20.60 -15.68 7.33
CA ALA A 569 20.79 -14.64 6.31
C ALA A 569 19.52 -14.33 5.49
N LEU A 570 18.53 -15.22 5.48
CA LEU A 570 17.28 -15.05 4.74
C LEU A 570 16.14 -14.47 5.60
N GLN A 571 16.41 -14.16 6.88
CA GLN A 571 15.39 -13.81 7.87
C GLN A 571 14.53 -12.61 7.46
N GLU A 572 15.11 -11.55 6.90
CA GLU A 572 14.37 -10.34 6.52
C GLU A 572 13.35 -10.63 5.41
N SER A 573 13.78 -11.27 4.32
CA SER A 573 12.88 -11.66 3.22
C SER A 573 11.86 -12.70 3.68
N TYR A 574 12.27 -13.66 4.50
CA TYR A 574 11.39 -14.68 5.08
C TYR A 574 10.29 -14.05 5.94
N THR A 575 10.60 -13.03 6.74
CA THR A 575 9.63 -12.31 7.57
C THR A 575 8.53 -11.66 6.73
N VAL A 576 8.90 -11.06 5.59
CA VAL A 576 7.93 -10.49 4.64
C VAL A 576 7.07 -11.58 4.01
N LEU A 577 7.68 -12.69 3.58
CA LEU A 577 6.96 -13.82 2.98
C LEU A 577 5.98 -14.47 3.99
N ALA A 578 6.40 -14.69 5.23
CA ALA A 578 5.56 -15.21 6.30
C ALA A 578 4.37 -14.28 6.58
N ALA A 579 4.57 -12.96 6.55
CA ALA A 579 3.49 -11.98 6.69
C ALA A 579 2.49 -12.07 5.51
N LEU A 580 2.98 -12.15 4.27
CA LEU A 580 2.14 -12.35 3.08
C LEU A 580 1.32 -13.63 3.17
N ARG A 581 1.93 -14.75 3.59
CA ARG A 581 1.23 -16.03 3.79
C ARG A 581 0.15 -15.94 4.86
N ARG A 582 0.45 -15.31 6.00
CA ARG A 582 -0.57 -15.08 7.04
C ARG A 582 -1.72 -14.18 6.56
N LEU A 583 -1.45 -13.20 5.71
CA LEU A 583 -2.49 -12.37 5.10
C LEU A 583 -3.32 -13.16 4.09
N ALA A 584 -2.67 -13.92 3.21
CA ALA A 584 -3.30 -14.74 2.18
C ALA A 584 -4.28 -15.77 2.76
N ARG A 585 -3.92 -16.37 3.89
CA ARG A 585 -4.75 -17.38 4.56
C ARG A 585 -6.18 -16.91 4.87
N GLN A 586 -6.37 -15.61 5.13
CA GLN A 586 -7.70 -15.03 5.41
C GLN A 586 -8.60 -14.97 4.16
N TYR A 587 -8.02 -15.11 2.97
CA TYR A 587 -8.72 -15.02 1.71
C TYR A 587 -8.88 -16.38 1.01
N LEU A 588 -8.20 -17.43 1.49
CA LEU A 588 -8.31 -18.79 0.97
C LEU A 588 -9.70 -19.39 1.16
N MET A 589 -10.28 -20.02 0.13
CA MET A 589 -11.54 -20.76 0.20
C MET A 589 -11.52 -21.81 1.31
N ASP A 590 -10.47 -22.63 1.35
CA ASP A 590 -10.13 -23.51 2.45
C ASP A 590 -8.74 -23.11 2.97
N ASP A 591 -8.65 -22.70 4.23
CA ASP A 591 -7.40 -22.19 4.80
C ASP A 591 -6.34 -23.27 5.07
N ARG A 592 -6.69 -24.54 4.85
CA ARG A 592 -5.81 -25.71 4.89
C ARG A 592 -5.38 -26.18 3.51
N ASP A 593 -6.08 -25.78 2.45
CA ASP A 593 -5.73 -26.10 1.06
C ASP A 593 -5.13 -24.87 0.36
N TRP A 594 -3.84 -24.94 0.09
CA TRP A 594 -3.08 -23.86 -0.53
C TRP A 594 -2.99 -23.98 -2.04
N GLU A 595 -3.64 -24.97 -2.66
CA GLU A 595 -3.54 -25.21 -4.10
C GLU A 595 -3.90 -23.96 -4.91
N GLU A 596 -4.99 -23.25 -4.57
CA GLU A 596 -5.41 -22.04 -5.29
C GLU A 596 -4.37 -20.91 -5.20
N TYR A 597 -3.70 -20.78 -4.06
CA TYR A 597 -2.67 -19.76 -3.88
C TYR A 597 -1.43 -20.11 -4.69
N TYR A 598 -1.04 -21.37 -4.65
CA TYR A 598 0.13 -21.87 -5.36
C TYR A 598 -0.04 -21.86 -6.87
N LEU A 599 -1.24 -22.14 -7.39
CA LEU A 599 -1.56 -22.05 -8.81
C LEU A 599 -1.23 -20.67 -9.38
N GLY A 600 -1.76 -19.61 -8.77
CA GLY A 600 -1.48 -18.23 -9.19
C GLY A 600 -0.03 -17.81 -8.95
N LEU A 601 0.61 -18.30 -7.89
CA LEU A 601 2.01 -18.01 -7.59
C LEU A 601 2.97 -18.64 -8.62
N VAL A 602 2.73 -19.87 -9.08
CA VAL A 602 3.50 -20.50 -10.16
C VAL A 602 3.47 -19.62 -11.40
N ILE A 603 2.28 -19.20 -11.84
CA ILE A 603 2.13 -18.38 -13.06
C ILE A 603 2.82 -17.03 -12.90
N THR A 604 2.73 -16.43 -11.71
CA THR A 604 3.37 -15.15 -11.43
C THR A 604 4.90 -15.26 -11.44
N LEU A 605 5.46 -16.33 -10.85
CA LEU A 605 6.90 -16.59 -10.84
C LEU A 605 7.42 -16.83 -12.26
N LEU A 606 6.75 -17.67 -13.05
CA LEU A 606 7.11 -17.88 -14.47
C LEU A 606 6.98 -16.60 -15.29
N GLY A 607 5.93 -15.80 -15.04
CA GLY A 607 5.75 -14.50 -15.66
C GLY A 607 6.90 -13.54 -15.41
N ASN A 608 7.61 -13.66 -14.27
CA ASN A 608 8.74 -12.81 -13.96
C ASN A 608 9.99 -13.10 -14.82
N LEU A 609 10.08 -14.29 -15.45
CA LEU A 609 11.19 -14.63 -16.35
C LEU A 609 11.28 -13.69 -17.55
N LYS A 610 10.15 -13.12 -17.99
CA LYS A 610 10.09 -12.21 -19.15
C LYS A 610 10.78 -10.85 -18.92
N TYR A 611 11.08 -10.50 -17.68
CA TYR A 611 11.65 -9.19 -17.36
C TYR A 611 13.16 -9.16 -17.60
N THR A 612 13.58 -8.29 -18.51
CA THR A 612 14.98 -8.18 -18.97
C THR A 612 15.92 -7.58 -17.91
N ASP A 613 15.39 -6.72 -17.04
CA ASP A 613 16.08 -6.09 -15.91
C ASP A 613 16.16 -7.00 -14.67
N LEU A 614 15.53 -8.17 -14.69
CA LEU A 614 15.67 -9.16 -13.63
C LEU A 614 17.04 -9.85 -13.74
N GLY A 615 17.88 -9.69 -12.72
CA GLY A 615 19.20 -10.32 -12.68
C GLY A 615 19.13 -11.85 -12.69
N VAL A 616 20.25 -12.50 -13.04
CA VAL A 616 20.34 -13.97 -13.21
C VAL A 616 19.83 -14.71 -11.97
N VAL A 617 20.29 -14.35 -10.78
CA VAL A 617 19.84 -14.97 -9.52
C VAL A 617 18.33 -14.80 -9.34
N GLY A 618 17.77 -13.63 -9.64
CA GLY A 618 16.31 -13.40 -9.58
C GLY A 618 15.51 -14.32 -10.50
N ARG A 619 16.01 -14.56 -11.73
CA ARG A 619 15.39 -15.52 -12.68
C ARG A 619 15.52 -16.97 -12.20
N GLN A 620 16.67 -17.34 -11.65
CA GLN A 620 16.88 -18.66 -11.06
C GLN A 620 15.89 -18.89 -9.90
N LEU A 621 15.77 -17.94 -8.98
CA LEU A 621 14.81 -18.01 -7.87
C LEU A 621 13.36 -18.08 -8.36
N ALA A 622 13.02 -17.41 -9.47
CA ALA A 622 11.72 -17.53 -10.11
C ALA A 622 11.44 -18.96 -10.58
N LEU A 623 12.39 -19.56 -11.30
CA LEU A 623 12.28 -20.92 -11.84
C LEU A 623 12.23 -21.99 -10.73
N VAL A 624 13.18 -21.95 -9.78
CA VAL A 624 13.21 -22.86 -8.63
C VAL A 624 11.97 -22.69 -7.75
N GLY A 625 11.56 -21.44 -7.52
CA GLY A 625 10.36 -21.12 -6.74
C GLY A 625 9.11 -21.69 -7.39
N ALA A 626 8.94 -21.54 -8.71
CA ALA A 626 7.80 -22.08 -9.44
C ALA A 626 7.78 -23.62 -9.36
N ALA A 627 8.93 -24.27 -9.55
CA ALA A 627 9.05 -25.73 -9.45
C ALA A 627 8.76 -26.24 -8.02
N THR A 628 9.26 -25.54 -7.00
CA THR A 628 9.04 -25.88 -5.59
C THR A 628 7.56 -25.74 -5.23
N VAL A 629 6.96 -24.59 -5.55
CA VAL A 629 5.54 -24.33 -5.25
C VAL A 629 4.63 -25.33 -5.96
N ARG A 630 4.92 -25.67 -7.22
CA ARG A 630 4.20 -26.72 -7.95
C ARG A 630 4.28 -28.07 -7.24
N ALA A 631 5.43 -28.41 -6.65
CA ALA A 631 5.59 -29.64 -5.87
C ALA A 631 4.85 -29.61 -4.51
N LEU A 632 4.55 -28.42 -3.97
CA LEU A 632 3.78 -28.24 -2.73
C LEU A 632 2.26 -28.28 -2.95
N MET A 633 1.76 -27.98 -4.17
CA MET A 633 0.32 -27.96 -4.48
C MET A 633 -0.44 -29.24 -4.10
N ARG A 634 0.23 -30.39 -4.05
CA ARG A 634 -0.39 -31.70 -3.74
C ARG A 634 -0.07 -32.19 -2.33
N LYS A 635 0.53 -31.35 -1.49
CA LYS A 635 0.92 -31.70 -0.13
C LYS A 635 -0.01 -31.05 0.87
N ALA A 636 -0.38 -31.80 1.90
CA ALA A 636 -1.03 -31.23 3.05
C ALA A 636 -0.04 -30.31 3.78
N ILE A 637 -0.53 -29.17 4.27
CA ILE A 637 0.28 -28.28 5.09
C ILE A 637 0.85 -29.02 6.29
N VAL A 638 2.07 -28.67 6.67
CA VAL A 638 2.69 -29.22 7.88
C VAL A 638 1.97 -28.65 9.08
N VAL A 639 1.16 -29.47 9.75
CA VAL A 639 0.56 -29.11 11.04
C VAL A 639 1.63 -29.32 12.10
N ALA A 640 2.02 -28.26 12.81
CA ALA A 640 2.88 -28.43 13.97
C ALA A 640 2.20 -29.43 14.92
N PRO A 641 2.91 -30.45 15.46
CA PRO A 641 2.29 -31.37 16.40
C PRO A 641 1.65 -30.52 17.49
N ALA A 642 0.35 -30.73 17.75
CA ALA A 642 -0.34 -30.07 18.83
C ALA A 642 0.55 -30.23 20.07
N ALA A 643 1.18 -29.13 20.51
CA ALA A 643 1.93 -29.14 21.74
C ALA A 643 0.96 -29.68 22.78
N LEU A 644 1.28 -30.86 23.32
CA LEU A 644 0.46 -31.67 24.22
C LEU A 644 -0.61 -30.85 24.95
N ALA A 645 -1.84 -30.91 24.44
CA ALA A 645 -3.02 -30.71 25.25
C ALA A 645 -3.16 -31.92 26.20
N SER A 646 -2.19 -32.08 27.10
CA SER A 646 -2.18 -33.02 28.22
C SER A 646 -0.99 -32.74 29.13
N HIS A 647 -1.00 -31.60 29.84
CA HIS A 647 -0.26 -31.51 31.10
C HIS A 647 -1.08 -32.15 32.23
N HIS A 648 -1.22 -33.48 32.15
CA HIS A 648 -1.34 -34.35 33.32
C HIS A 648 -0.22 -35.39 33.24
N ALA A 649 1.01 -34.97 33.55
CA ALA A 649 2.10 -35.84 33.94
C ALA A 649 3.03 -35.07 34.89
N PRO A 650 3.52 -35.68 35.99
CA PRO A 650 4.23 -34.98 37.05
C PRO A 650 5.64 -34.56 36.61
N LEU A 651 6.07 -33.39 37.06
CA LEU A 651 7.39 -32.82 36.77
C LEU A 651 8.54 -33.74 37.25
N PRO A 652 9.63 -33.90 36.47
CA PRO A 652 10.83 -34.61 36.90
C PRO A 652 11.51 -33.90 38.09
N SER A 653 11.98 -34.70 39.04
CA SER A 653 12.50 -34.33 40.37
C SER A 653 13.88 -33.64 40.38
N GLN A 654 14.18 -32.78 39.40
CA GLN A 654 15.45 -32.03 39.35
C GLN A 654 15.28 -30.50 39.39
N TYR A 655 14.05 -29.97 39.41
CA TYR A 655 13.80 -28.52 39.49
C TYR A 655 13.58 -27.96 40.92
N MET A 656 13.50 -28.81 41.95
CA MET A 656 13.28 -28.37 43.35
C MET A 656 14.56 -27.97 44.10
N ALA A 657 15.75 -28.19 43.53
CA ALA A 657 17.02 -27.85 44.19
C ALA A 657 17.46 -26.39 43.97
N LEU A 658 16.94 -25.71 42.94
CA LEU A 658 17.35 -24.33 42.60
C LEU A 658 16.49 -23.25 43.29
N LEU A 659 15.32 -23.61 43.82
CA LEU A 659 14.40 -22.68 44.49
C LEU A 659 14.63 -22.54 46.01
N ASN A 660 15.43 -23.42 46.62
CA ASN A 660 15.76 -23.35 48.05
C ASN A 660 17.09 -22.63 48.37
N THR A 661 17.87 -22.23 47.38
CA THR A 661 19.20 -21.62 47.58
C THR A 661 19.22 -20.09 47.46
N LEU A 662 18.07 -19.43 47.28
CA LEU A 662 17.99 -17.95 47.18
C LEU A 662 17.14 -17.29 48.28
N SER A 663 16.95 -17.96 49.41
CA SER A 663 16.53 -17.29 50.65
C SER A 663 17.68 -17.32 51.65
N THR A 664 18.07 -16.14 52.13
CA THR A 664 19.10 -15.85 53.16
C THR A 664 20.56 -15.72 52.69
N LYS A 665 20.96 -14.50 52.29
CA LYS A 665 22.05 -13.71 52.92
C LYS A 665 22.32 -12.39 52.18
N SER A 666 22.51 -11.35 52.99
CA SER A 666 22.83 -9.95 52.67
C SER A 666 24.26 -9.76 52.15
N LEU A 667 24.47 -8.81 51.22
CA LEU A 667 25.67 -7.98 50.97
C LEU A 667 25.35 -7.02 49.79
N VAL A 668 25.03 -5.73 50.00
CA VAL A 668 25.93 -4.56 50.12
C VAL A 668 26.87 -4.35 48.91
N ASN A 669 26.42 -3.65 47.86
CA ASN A 669 26.98 -2.40 47.28
C ASN A 669 26.40 -2.08 45.86
N PRO A 670 26.47 -0.81 45.38
CA PRO A 670 25.49 -0.25 44.44
C PRO A 670 25.95 -0.26 42.96
N LEU A 671 24.99 -0.46 42.05
CA LEU A 671 25.12 -0.27 40.60
C LEU A 671 23.89 0.50 40.05
N PRO A 672 23.98 1.15 38.87
CA PRO A 672 23.65 2.56 38.68
C PRO A 672 22.15 2.86 38.52
N ARG A 673 21.80 4.13 38.81
CA ARG A 673 20.44 4.69 38.76
C ARG A 673 19.79 4.52 37.38
N VAL A 674 18.99 3.47 37.23
CA VAL A 674 17.88 3.41 36.26
C VAL A 674 16.58 3.57 37.06
N SER A 675 15.69 4.44 36.59
CA SER A 675 14.59 5.01 37.37
C SER A 675 13.65 3.96 37.98
N LEU A 676 13.59 3.94 39.31
CA LEU A 676 12.73 3.08 40.16
C LEU A 676 11.22 3.14 39.81
N ARG A 677 10.78 4.17 39.08
CA ARG A 677 9.38 4.32 38.62
C ARG A 677 8.97 3.35 37.50
N TYR A 678 9.90 2.87 36.69
CA TYR A 678 9.57 1.96 35.57
C TYR A 678 9.37 0.52 36.04
N THR A 679 10.19 0.04 36.98
CA THR A 679 10.09 -1.31 37.54
C THR A 679 8.84 -1.51 38.40
N LEU A 680 8.42 -0.50 39.17
CA LEU A 680 7.17 -0.54 39.93
C LEU A 680 5.91 -0.54 39.03
N ASN A 681 5.94 0.18 37.91
CA ASN A 681 4.84 0.18 36.94
C ASN A 681 4.74 -1.14 36.16
N LEU A 682 5.88 -1.77 35.83
CA LEU A 682 5.88 -3.05 35.12
C LEU A 682 5.32 -4.18 36.00
N ILE A 683 5.70 -4.22 37.29
CA ILE A 683 5.15 -5.19 38.25
C ILE A 683 3.65 -4.94 38.47
N GLY A 684 3.22 -3.68 38.57
CA GLY A 684 1.81 -3.32 38.65
C GLY A 684 0.99 -3.79 37.44
N CYS A 685 1.52 -3.59 36.22
CA CYS A 685 0.87 -4.05 34.99
C CYS A 685 0.78 -5.59 34.92
N VAL A 686 1.81 -6.31 35.36
CA VAL A 686 1.81 -7.78 35.40
C VAL A 686 0.77 -8.30 36.41
N ILE A 687 0.65 -7.68 37.59
CA ILE A 687 -0.36 -8.06 38.60
C ILE A 687 -1.78 -7.79 38.09
N ILE A 688 -2.01 -6.63 37.44
CA ILE A 688 -3.32 -6.30 36.85
C ILE A 688 -3.68 -7.29 35.73
N TYR A 689 -2.71 -7.67 34.89
CA TYR A 689 -2.92 -8.66 33.83
C TYR A 689 -3.27 -10.03 34.40
N ILE A 690 -2.58 -10.48 35.46
CA ILE A 690 -2.87 -11.75 36.14
C ILE A 690 -4.27 -11.73 36.76
N LEU A 691 -4.66 -10.66 37.45
CA LEU A 691 -5.99 -10.52 38.03
C LEU A 691 -7.09 -10.49 36.95
N PHE A 692 -6.83 -9.84 35.81
CA PHE A 692 -7.75 -9.83 34.67
C PHE A 692 -7.90 -11.22 34.04
N CYS A 693 -6.81 -11.98 33.88
CA CYS A 693 -6.87 -13.37 33.41
C CYS A 693 -7.63 -14.27 34.39
N MET A 694 -7.44 -14.11 35.71
CA MET A 694 -8.20 -14.86 36.72
C MET A 694 -9.70 -14.52 36.70
N LEU A 695 -10.06 -13.25 36.46
CA LEU A 695 -11.46 -12.84 36.32
C LEU A 695 -12.10 -13.48 35.06
N ILE A 696 -11.40 -13.48 33.92
CA ILE A 696 -11.88 -14.12 32.69
C ILE A 696 -12.06 -15.63 32.88
N LEU A 697 -11.10 -16.29 33.53
CA LEU A 697 -11.19 -17.73 33.85
C LEU A 697 -12.36 -18.02 34.80
N GLY A 698 -12.62 -17.15 35.77
CA GLY A 698 -13.79 -17.25 36.65
C GLY A 698 -15.12 -17.04 35.93
N ILE A 699 -15.19 -16.10 34.98
CA ILE A 699 -16.39 -15.88 34.16
C ILE A 699 -16.63 -17.09 33.24
N LEU A 700 -15.58 -17.62 32.62
CA LEU A 700 -15.66 -18.81 31.76
C LEU A 700 -16.10 -20.06 32.53
N SER A 701 -15.63 -20.25 33.78
CA SER A 701 -16.06 -21.38 34.61
C SER A 701 -17.53 -21.27 34.99
N VAL A 702 -18.01 -20.07 35.36
CA VAL A 702 -19.43 -19.82 35.63
C VAL A 702 -20.29 -20.03 34.39
N LEU A 703 -19.86 -19.55 33.22
CA LEU A 703 -20.58 -19.78 31.95
C LEU A 703 -20.68 -21.28 31.61
N THR A 704 -19.60 -22.03 31.85
CA THR A 704 -19.57 -23.48 31.61
C THR A 704 -20.54 -24.22 32.53
N VAL A 705 -20.62 -23.83 33.81
CA VAL A 705 -21.58 -24.38 34.76
C VAL A 705 -23.01 -24.05 34.34
N ILE A 706 -23.29 -22.81 33.93
CA ILE A 706 -24.62 -22.40 33.43
C ILE A 706 -25.03 -23.24 32.23
N LEU A 707 -24.14 -23.39 31.23
CA LEU A 707 -24.40 -24.19 30.03
C LEU A 707 -24.62 -25.68 30.35
N MET A 708 -23.87 -26.24 31.30
CA MET A 708 -24.08 -27.63 31.76
C MET A 708 -25.39 -27.80 32.52
N THR A 709 -25.82 -26.79 33.27
CA THR A 709 -27.09 -26.82 34.01
C THR A 709 -28.28 -26.71 33.05
N GLU A 710 -28.20 -25.83 32.05
CA GLU A 710 -29.22 -25.73 30.99
C GLU A 710 -29.30 -27.03 30.17
N ALA A 711 -28.17 -27.63 29.81
CA ALA A 711 -28.14 -28.90 29.11
C ALA A 711 -28.77 -30.04 29.92
N ALA A 712 -28.56 -30.08 31.25
CA ALA A 712 -29.17 -31.06 32.13
C ALA A 712 -30.68 -30.86 32.28
N ILE A 713 -31.16 -29.61 32.33
CA ILE A 713 -32.60 -29.28 32.37
C ILE A 713 -33.27 -29.73 31.06
N VAL A 714 -32.67 -29.44 29.91
CA VAL A 714 -33.19 -29.87 28.60
C VAL A 714 -33.21 -31.39 28.47
N ALA A 715 -32.18 -32.09 28.97
CA ALA A 715 -32.17 -33.55 28.99
C ALA A 715 -33.28 -34.14 29.88
N SER A 716 -33.54 -33.55 31.05
CA SER A 716 -34.62 -34.00 31.94
C SER A 716 -36.03 -33.76 31.36
N ALA A 717 -36.23 -32.67 30.63
CA ALA A 717 -37.50 -32.37 29.97
C ALA A 717 -37.78 -33.30 28.78
N LEU A 718 -36.73 -33.84 28.13
CA LEU A 718 -36.87 -34.82 27.05
C LEU A 718 -37.22 -36.22 27.59
N ASP A 719 -36.76 -36.58 28.79
CA ASP A 719 -37.08 -37.87 29.45
C ASP A 719 -38.50 -37.92 30.06
N GLU A 720 -39.05 -36.79 30.50
CA GLU A 720 -40.47 -36.72 30.90
C GLU A 720 -41.43 -36.77 29.69
N SER A 721 -40.97 -36.37 28.49
CA SER A 721 -41.77 -36.45 27.26
C SER A 721 -41.85 -37.87 26.67
N SER A 722 -40.88 -38.74 26.97
CA SER A 722 -40.84 -40.13 26.50
C SER A 722 -41.60 -41.11 27.41
N SER A 723 -41.91 -40.72 28.65
CA SER A 723 -42.64 -41.55 29.62
C SER A 723 -44.16 -41.33 29.64
N SER A 724 -44.69 -40.41 28.81
CA SER A 724 -46.14 -40.17 28.65
C SER A 724 -46.76 -40.78 27.39
N GLN A 725 -46.00 -41.61 26.65
CA GLN A 725 -46.50 -42.49 25.59
C GLN A 725 -46.24 -43.96 25.97
N ASN A 726 -47.00 -44.47 26.93
CA ASN A 726 -47.31 -45.89 27.11
C ASN A 726 -48.65 -46.05 27.81
#